data_AF-A0A1M4T4S8-F1
#
_entry.id   AF-A0A1M4T4S8-F1
#
_cell.length_a   1.000
_cell.length_b   1.000
_cell.length_c   1.000
_cell.angle_alpha   90.00
_cell.angle_beta   90.00
_cell.angle_gamma   90.00
#
_symmetry.space_group_name_H-M   'P 1'
#
loop_
_entity.id
_entity.type
_entity.pdbx_description
1 polymer ?
#
loop_
_entity_poly.entity_id
_entity_poly.type
_entity_poly.pdbx_seq_one_letter_code
_entity_poly.pdbx_strand_id
1 'polypeptide(L)'
;MPRLLLLVFSFLCALTAFAQGAYRSLDPAHPILFSGKQVTYAGDTITLGPRAFFIDGQLSDAEAARQPYVFNSVNKAAAQLSADSEAEPMVLYIAPWVYWLDNPDDTVTRRPHRGNTPYALEIDCPWLRFQGLNPDAANVVLACNRGQTIGAVGNFTMLRISGDGTRSENITFGNYCNVDLQFPLKPELNRPQRAQAIVQAQLIHCNGDKVLARNTRFISRLNLCPFTGAKRVLFDSCHFESTDDALCGTGVYLHSTFDIYSSKPFYNTTGTGAVFLGCALRSFAGPHQYLTKAGGPVAVIDSRFASETNTYWGWQEVVPHTLRNYQWGVQYGGKPLLIGAQNPQATVDLEGHTALDGYRFVANGKPVYNTYNLLRGNDNWDPMGIKSTVEQTERATGKKLSSLPVQLVLTQSRDTIETGKNETLLVAKAFRFGNYPGTAGPPQWTVAPAHRQLVRLEPSADGLGCRVAPTNERDSAVQVVIQATAASGLEAAALVTVLPQILEAPLFKKAPRFVFRNGQLALDYTLATPFRDQSDIKWYRCRDAQGANPIEVAVSRDKLPLRTYTFTAGDEGWWLMARISPRHIRSEAGAAVMVVAPRPVKATDILAPRNLLVTDFAQLSTRNQPRVLPGFWTLGHVAPQYRENQYPADTTRDAWYFGAGSEGAGGMQGLLQGREGVLYYTPLGMPSGNMELELELVPFKTAGQGFSVAHRYMDVLVQWDGTTRSGYGLRLIRTTRHSDAVDAVLVQYANGTATPFGAALSTSAFRGTCTLRVAVSGDQLLAELTTKAAAPDKTKPGVLPEVRLQGRIKPLAGRGLGIGYHGGSPTMVRRIRAEWKNLQGL
;
A
#
# COMPACT_ATOMS: atom_id res chain seq x y z
N MET A 1 -47.33 -73.20 2.82
CA MET A 1 -46.03 -72.72 2.29
C MET A 1 -45.98 -71.27 1.72
N PRO A 2 -47.03 -70.40 1.75
CA PRO A 2 -46.87 -69.02 1.22
C PRO A 2 -46.55 -67.94 2.27
N ARG A 3 -46.69 -68.21 3.57
CA ARG A 3 -46.43 -67.21 4.64
C ARG A 3 -44.96 -67.08 5.06
N LEU A 4 -44.13 -68.09 4.78
CA LEU A 4 -42.70 -68.06 5.12
C LEU A 4 -41.86 -67.29 4.09
N LEU A 5 -42.27 -67.29 2.81
CA LEU A 5 -41.58 -66.53 1.76
C LEU A 5 -41.81 -65.01 1.89
N LEU A 6 -43.01 -64.58 2.34
CA LEU A 6 -43.32 -63.16 2.54
C LEU A 6 -42.55 -62.57 3.74
N LEU A 7 -42.40 -63.34 4.83
CA LEU A 7 -41.62 -62.91 5.98
C LEU A 7 -40.12 -62.85 5.67
N VAL A 8 -39.58 -63.78 4.87
CA VAL A 8 -38.17 -63.76 4.46
C VAL A 8 -37.89 -62.61 3.49
N PHE A 9 -38.82 -62.23 2.61
CA PHE A 9 -38.66 -61.06 1.73
C PHE A 9 -38.78 -59.73 2.50
N SER A 10 -39.67 -59.62 3.49
CA SER A 10 -39.77 -58.44 4.36
C SER A 10 -38.59 -58.31 5.33
N PHE A 11 -38.00 -59.43 5.78
CA PHE A 11 -36.79 -59.41 6.60
C PHE A 11 -35.52 -59.15 5.78
N LEU A 12 -35.44 -59.61 4.52
CA LEU A 12 -34.32 -59.26 3.63
C LEU A 12 -34.37 -57.79 3.14
N CYS A 13 -35.56 -57.21 2.92
CA CYS A 13 -35.67 -55.77 2.65
C CYS A 13 -35.42 -54.90 3.90
N ALA A 14 -35.64 -55.42 5.10
CA ALA A 14 -35.22 -54.75 6.33
C ALA A 14 -33.69 -54.89 6.53
N LEU A 15 -33.08 -56.04 6.24
CA LEU A 15 -31.64 -56.24 6.45
C LEU A 15 -30.73 -55.53 5.43
N THR A 16 -31.23 -55.12 4.26
CA THR A 16 -30.49 -54.24 3.34
C THR A 16 -30.53 -52.76 3.74
N ALA A 17 -31.46 -52.36 4.63
CA ALA A 17 -31.54 -51.00 5.17
C ALA A 17 -30.71 -50.78 6.44
N PHE A 18 -30.22 -51.85 7.10
CA PHE A 18 -29.57 -51.79 8.41
C PHE A 18 -28.04 -52.00 8.40
N ALA A 19 -27.38 -52.00 7.23
CA ALA A 19 -25.93 -52.24 7.10
C ALA A 19 -25.11 -51.07 6.49
N GLN A 20 -25.71 -49.92 6.23
CA GLN A 20 -25.01 -48.64 6.06
C GLN A 20 -25.46 -47.74 7.22
N GLY A 21 -24.53 -47.30 8.08
CA GLY A 21 -24.87 -46.36 9.15
C GLY A 21 -25.66 -45.19 8.55
N ALA A 22 -26.87 -44.94 9.06
CA ALA A 22 -27.76 -43.94 8.51
C ALA A 22 -27.05 -42.58 8.57
N TYR A 23 -26.57 -42.10 7.42
CA TYR A 23 -25.95 -40.80 7.29
C TYR A 23 -26.90 -39.74 7.88
N ARG A 24 -26.36 -38.83 8.70
CA ARG A 24 -27.12 -37.75 9.32
C ARG A 24 -26.49 -36.41 8.95
N SER A 25 -27.29 -35.52 8.38
CA SER A 25 -26.87 -34.14 8.14
C SER A 25 -26.51 -33.44 9.46
N LEU A 26 -25.42 -32.67 9.45
CA LEU A 26 -25.02 -31.87 10.61
C LEU A 26 -26.09 -30.82 10.96
N ASP A 27 -26.74 -30.26 9.94
CA ASP A 27 -27.86 -29.35 10.08
C ASP A 27 -29.18 -30.09 9.78
N PRO A 28 -30.00 -30.42 10.80
CA PRO A 28 -31.29 -31.07 10.59
C PRO A 28 -32.33 -30.20 9.90
N ALA A 29 -32.19 -28.87 9.94
CA ALA A 29 -33.13 -27.95 9.28
C ALA A 29 -32.94 -27.97 7.74
N HIS A 30 -31.75 -28.36 7.29
CA HIS A 30 -31.38 -28.48 5.89
C HIS A 30 -30.82 -29.89 5.62
N PRO A 31 -31.68 -30.93 5.59
CA PRO A 31 -31.24 -32.30 5.52
C PRO A 31 -30.59 -32.63 4.17
N ILE A 32 -29.45 -33.31 4.25
CA ILE A 32 -28.79 -33.98 3.12
C ILE A 32 -29.12 -35.46 3.23
N LEU A 33 -29.62 -36.06 2.15
CA LEU A 33 -29.76 -37.52 2.05
C LEU A 33 -28.60 -38.05 1.22
N PHE A 34 -27.91 -39.07 1.73
CA PHE A 34 -26.74 -39.66 1.07
C PHE A 34 -26.86 -41.18 1.03
N SER A 35 -26.79 -41.75 -0.18
CA SER A 35 -26.93 -43.19 -0.43
C SER A 35 -25.62 -43.87 -0.89
N GLY A 36 -24.49 -43.17 -0.79
CA GLY A 36 -23.19 -43.63 -1.31
C GLY A 36 -22.91 -43.20 -2.75
N LYS A 37 -23.90 -43.30 -3.64
CA LYS A 37 -23.78 -42.92 -5.07
C LYS A 37 -24.52 -41.64 -5.42
N GLN A 38 -25.46 -41.23 -4.58
CA GLN A 38 -26.29 -40.05 -4.80
C GLN A 38 -26.37 -39.20 -3.55
N VAL A 39 -26.52 -37.90 -3.77
CA VAL A 39 -26.82 -36.89 -2.74
C VAL A 39 -28.12 -36.21 -3.12
N THR A 40 -29.09 -36.17 -2.21
CA THR A 40 -30.30 -35.36 -2.40
C THR A 40 -30.28 -34.19 -1.43
N TYR A 41 -30.41 -32.98 -1.96
CA TYR A 41 -30.42 -31.73 -1.20
C TYR A 41 -31.33 -30.70 -1.88
N ALA A 42 -32.15 -29.99 -1.10
CA ALA A 42 -33.09 -28.96 -1.59
C ALA A 42 -34.02 -29.43 -2.75
N GLY A 43 -34.34 -30.72 -2.81
CA GLY A 43 -35.18 -31.32 -3.87
C GLY A 43 -34.40 -31.83 -5.08
N ASP A 44 -33.12 -31.47 -5.21
CA ASP A 44 -32.26 -31.93 -6.29
C ASP A 44 -31.59 -33.25 -5.92
N THR A 45 -31.57 -34.20 -6.85
CA THR A 45 -30.82 -35.46 -6.71
C THR A 45 -29.60 -35.44 -7.61
N ILE A 46 -28.43 -35.46 -6.99
CA ILE A 46 -27.12 -35.38 -7.61
C ILE A 46 -26.55 -36.80 -7.69
N THR A 47 -26.20 -37.25 -8.89
CA THR A 47 -25.44 -38.48 -9.07
C THR A 47 -23.95 -38.18 -9.01
N LEU A 48 -23.23 -38.83 -8.10
CA LEU A 48 -21.80 -38.64 -7.94
C LEU A 48 -21.03 -39.33 -9.06
N GLY A 49 -19.93 -38.72 -9.48
CA GLY A 49 -19.15 -39.17 -10.63
C GLY A 49 -17.81 -38.44 -10.75
N PRO A 50 -17.05 -38.69 -11.83
CA PRO A 50 -15.76 -38.04 -12.08
C PRO A 50 -15.79 -36.50 -12.04
N ARG A 51 -16.98 -35.91 -12.24
CA ARG A 51 -17.22 -34.46 -12.28
C ARG A 51 -18.07 -33.93 -11.12
N ALA A 52 -18.48 -34.78 -10.20
CA ALA A 52 -19.41 -34.46 -9.12
C ALA A 52 -18.98 -35.18 -7.84
N PHE A 53 -18.24 -34.46 -6.99
CA PHE A 53 -17.72 -35.01 -5.74
C PHE A 53 -18.58 -34.57 -4.57
N PHE A 54 -18.78 -35.47 -3.62
CA PHE A 54 -19.40 -35.16 -2.33
C PHE A 54 -18.32 -35.08 -1.25
N ILE A 55 -18.33 -34.00 -0.47
CA ILE A 55 -17.38 -33.77 0.61
C ILE A 55 -18.14 -33.55 1.91
N ASP A 56 -17.92 -34.41 2.90
CA ASP A 56 -18.45 -34.24 4.26
C ASP A 56 -17.39 -34.56 5.32
N GLY A 57 -17.04 -33.55 6.13
CA GLY A 57 -16.08 -33.67 7.22
C GLY A 57 -16.56 -34.51 8.42
N GLN A 58 -17.85 -34.88 8.48
CA GLN A 58 -18.37 -35.84 9.45
C GLN A 58 -17.88 -37.26 9.19
N LEU A 59 -17.54 -37.60 7.95
CA LEU A 59 -17.14 -38.95 7.56
C LEU A 59 -15.71 -39.24 8.01
N SER A 60 -15.51 -40.42 8.58
CA SER A 60 -14.16 -40.95 8.79
C SER A 60 -13.48 -41.31 7.46
N ASP A 61 -12.15 -41.43 7.49
CA ASP A 61 -11.37 -41.86 6.32
C ASP A 61 -11.85 -43.22 5.77
N ALA A 62 -12.25 -44.13 6.67
CA ALA A 62 -12.76 -45.44 6.30
C ALA A 62 -14.15 -45.40 5.67
N GLU A 63 -15.00 -44.44 6.03
CA GLU A 63 -16.33 -44.27 5.44
C GLU A 63 -16.23 -43.64 4.05
N ALA A 64 -15.44 -42.56 3.92
CA ALA A 64 -15.23 -41.89 2.64
C ALA A 64 -14.60 -42.83 1.60
N ALA A 65 -13.59 -43.62 1.99
CA ALA A 65 -12.88 -44.55 1.09
C ALA A 65 -13.76 -45.67 0.52
N ARG A 66 -14.98 -45.90 1.03
CA ARG A 66 -15.91 -46.90 0.48
C ARG A 66 -16.52 -46.49 -0.86
N GLN A 67 -16.44 -45.22 -1.25
CA GLN A 67 -17.04 -44.69 -2.47
C GLN A 67 -16.02 -43.83 -3.24
N PRO A 68 -15.90 -43.97 -4.58
CA PRO A 68 -14.82 -43.35 -5.36
C PRO A 68 -14.88 -41.82 -5.48
N TYR A 69 -16.03 -41.20 -5.21
CA TYR A 69 -16.26 -39.76 -5.40
C TYR A 69 -16.72 -39.06 -4.12
N VAL A 70 -16.40 -39.67 -2.97
CA VAL A 70 -16.77 -39.19 -1.65
C VAL A 70 -15.50 -38.93 -0.87
N PHE A 71 -15.41 -37.73 -0.29
CA PHE A 71 -14.25 -37.28 0.45
C PHE A 71 -14.68 -36.70 1.79
N ASN A 72 -13.75 -36.64 2.73
CA ASN A 72 -13.94 -35.93 4.01
C ASN A 72 -13.02 -34.71 4.15
N SER A 73 -12.31 -34.37 3.08
CA SER A 73 -11.38 -33.25 3.01
C SER A 73 -11.35 -32.69 1.60
N VAL A 74 -11.32 -31.36 1.50
CA VAL A 74 -11.15 -30.65 0.23
C VAL A 74 -9.77 -30.93 -0.38
N ASN A 75 -8.71 -31.11 0.42
CA ASN A 75 -7.38 -31.45 -0.11
C ASN A 75 -7.37 -32.81 -0.82
N LYS A 76 -8.06 -33.81 -0.25
CA LYS A 76 -8.18 -35.14 -0.86
C LYS A 76 -8.98 -35.08 -2.16
N ALA A 77 -10.10 -34.34 -2.16
CA ALA A 77 -10.90 -34.11 -3.35
C ALA A 77 -10.11 -33.35 -4.44
N ALA A 78 -9.35 -32.32 -4.04
CA ALA A 78 -8.54 -31.50 -4.94
C ALA A 78 -7.48 -32.31 -5.69
N ALA A 79 -6.91 -33.33 -5.05
CA ALA A 79 -5.94 -34.24 -5.67
C ALA A 79 -6.54 -35.15 -6.76
N GLN A 80 -7.88 -35.24 -6.84
CA GLN A 80 -8.60 -36.09 -7.78
C GLN A 80 -9.37 -35.27 -8.83
N LEU A 81 -9.21 -33.95 -8.85
CA LEU A 81 -9.91 -33.09 -9.81
C LEU A 81 -9.45 -33.43 -11.23
N SER A 82 -10.41 -33.48 -12.14
CA SER A 82 -10.17 -33.47 -13.58
C SER A 82 -10.71 -32.16 -14.16
N ALA A 83 -9.87 -31.47 -14.92
CA ALA A 83 -10.27 -30.27 -15.66
C ALA A 83 -11.39 -30.59 -16.66
N ASP A 84 -12.34 -29.66 -16.83
CA ASP A 84 -13.42 -29.82 -17.80
C ASP A 84 -13.78 -28.51 -18.52
N SER A 85 -15.03 -28.38 -18.96
CA SER A 85 -15.57 -27.35 -19.84
C SER A 85 -16.73 -26.58 -19.20
N GLU A 86 -17.13 -25.46 -19.82
CA GLU A 86 -18.27 -24.65 -19.37
C GLU A 86 -19.59 -25.45 -19.31
N ALA A 87 -19.76 -26.39 -20.24
CA ALA A 87 -20.96 -27.21 -20.36
C ALA A 87 -21.01 -28.34 -19.32
N GLU A 88 -19.87 -28.89 -18.94
CA GLU A 88 -19.75 -30.04 -18.04
C GLU A 88 -18.77 -29.72 -16.89
N PRO A 89 -19.12 -28.76 -16.00
CA PRO A 89 -18.22 -28.26 -14.96
C PRO A 89 -17.83 -29.35 -13.95
N MET A 90 -16.65 -29.18 -13.34
CA MET A 90 -16.27 -29.95 -12.17
C MET A 90 -16.94 -29.36 -10.92
N VAL A 91 -17.72 -30.14 -10.18
CA VAL A 91 -18.50 -29.66 -9.03
C VAL A 91 -18.12 -30.40 -7.74
N LEU A 92 -17.78 -29.62 -6.72
CA LEU A 92 -17.58 -30.07 -5.36
C LEU A 92 -18.84 -29.71 -4.55
N TYR A 93 -19.61 -30.71 -4.16
CA TYR A 93 -20.77 -30.57 -3.26
C TYR A 93 -20.31 -30.77 -1.82
N ILE A 94 -20.39 -29.71 -1.00
CA ILE A 94 -19.71 -29.63 0.29
C ILE A 94 -20.74 -29.48 1.40
N ALA A 95 -20.82 -30.48 2.28
CA ALA A 95 -21.71 -30.50 3.44
C ALA A 95 -21.24 -29.53 4.55
N PRO A 96 -22.13 -29.13 5.48
CA PRO A 96 -21.78 -28.26 6.59
C PRO A 96 -20.63 -28.78 7.47
N TRP A 97 -19.53 -28.04 7.54
CA TRP A 97 -18.35 -28.34 8.36
C TRP A 97 -17.30 -27.21 8.30
N VAL A 98 -16.21 -27.36 9.05
CA VAL A 98 -14.97 -26.56 8.92
C VAL A 98 -13.86 -27.42 8.28
N TYR A 99 -13.55 -27.16 7.02
CA TYR A 99 -12.54 -27.85 6.23
C TYR A 99 -11.21 -27.09 6.25
N TRP A 100 -10.25 -27.58 7.04
CA TRP A 100 -8.90 -27.01 7.12
C TRP A 100 -8.07 -27.39 5.88
N LEU A 101 -7.74 -26.41 5.04
CA LEU A 101 -6.89 -26.60 3.87
C LEU A 101 -5.40 -26.67 4.23
N ASP A 102 -5.04 -26.09 5.37
CA ASP A 102 -3.76 -26.23 6.04
C ASP A 102 -4.00 -26.54 7.51
N ASN A 103 -3.24 -27.50 8.06
CA ASN A 103 -3.40 -27.93 9.45
C ASN A 103 -3.14 -26.75 10.40
N PRO A 104 -4.15 -26.31 11.18
CA PRO A 104 -4.02 -25.12 12.01
C PRO A 104 -3.18 -25.36 13.27
N ASP A 105 -2.93 -26.61 13.66
CA ASP A 105 -2.11 -27.01 14.82
C ASP A 105 -0.64 -27.26 14.45
N ASP A 106 -0.31 -27.28 13.16
CA ASP A 106 1.06 -27.47 12.71
C ASP A 106 1.91 -26.21 12.98
N THR A 107 2.99 -26.39 13.75
CA THR A 107 3.91 -25.31 14.14
C THR A 107 4.94 -24.97 13.06
N VAL A 108 5.11 -25.78 12.02
CA VAL A 108 6.08 -25.56 10.95
C VAL A 108 5.74 -24.30 10.17
N THR A 109 6.75 -23.45 9.93
CA THR A 109 6.59 -22.23 9.13
C THR A 109 6.51 -22.57 7.65
N ARG A 110 5.43 -22.15 6.98
CA ARG A 110 5.24 -22.34 5.54
C ARG A 110 6.15 -21.39 4.75
N ARG A 111 6.73 -21.88 3.66
CA ARG A 111 7.62 -21.13 2.78
C ARG A 111 7.15 -21.28 1.34
N PRO A 112 7.34 -20.26 0.47
CA PRO A 112 6.95 -20.36 -0.92
C PRO A 112 7.75 -21.45 -1.62
N HIS A 113 7.07 -22.31 -2.37
CA HIS A 113 7.73 -23.25 -3.27
C HIS A 113 8.23 -22.55 -4.55
N ARG A 114 7.52 -21.50 -4.99
CA ARG A 114 7.87 -20.64 -6.14
C ARG A 114 7.47 -19.19 -5.86
N GLY A 115 8.26 -18.24 -6.34
CA GLY A 115 8.02 -16.81 -6.09
C GLY A 115 8.09 -16.47 -4.60
N ASN A 116 7.22 -15.57 -4.14
CA ASN A 116 7.24 -15.03 -2.77
C ASN A 116 6.01 -15.41 -1.93
N THR A 117 5.08 -16.20 -2.47
CA THR A 117 3.79 -16.51 -1.84
C THR A 117 3.69 -17.99 -1.48
N PRO A 118 3.59 -18.35 -0.18
CA PRO A 118 3.19 -19.69 0.22
C PRO A 118 1.69 -19.90 0.06
N TYR A 119 1.28 -20.97 -0.62
CA TYR A 119 -0.11 -21.38 -0.80
C TYR A 119 -0.44 -22.60 0.08
N ALA A 120 -1.66 -22.67 0.63
CA ALA A 120 -2.14 -23.89 1.27
C ALA A 120 -2.44 -24.98 0.22
N LEU A 121 -3.10 -24.59 -0.86
CA LEU A 121 -3.45 -25.48 -1.96
C LEU A 121 -3.43 -24.71 -3.30
N GLU A 122 -2.78 -25.29 -4.30
CA GLU A 122 -2.80 -24.82 -5.68
C GLU A 122 -3.66 -25.79 -6.50
N ILE A 123 -4.66 -25.26 -7.22
CA ILE A 123 -5.62 -26.03 -8.01
C ILE A 123 -5.55 -25.56 -9.46
N ASP A 124 -5.35 -26.50 -10.38
CA ASP A 124 -5.43 -26.27 -11.82
C ASP A 124 -6.66 -27.01 -12.36
N CYS A 125 -7.79 -26.30 -12.44
CA CYS A 125 -9.06 -26.87 -12.84
C CYS A 125 -9.99 -25.75 -13.35
N PRO A 126 -10.06 -25.52 -14.67
CA PRO A 126 -11.08 -24.64 -15.23
C PRO A 126 -12.49 -25.19 -14.93
N TRP A 127 -13.46 -24.29 -14.85
CA TRP A 127 -14.88 -24.55 -14.60
C TRP A 127 -15.16 -25.28 -13.28
N LEU A 128 -14.28 -25.12 -12.29
CA LEU A 128 -14.46 -25.65 -10.94
C LEU A 128 -15.55 -24.90 -10.17
N ARG A 129 -16.46 -25.64 -9.53
CA ARG A 129 -17.54 -25.09 -8.70
C ARG A 129 -17.45 -25.62 -7.27
N PHE A 130 -17.40 -24.71 -6.31
CA PHE A 130 -17.58 -24.98 -4.89
C PHE A 130 -19.04 -24.75 -4.53
N GLN A 131 -19.80 -25.82 -4.28
CA GLN A 131 -21.23 -25.77 -3.96
C GLN A 131 -21.47 -26.21 -2.52
N GLY A 132 -21.77 -25.26 -1.63
CA GLY A 132 -22.23 -25.56 -0.28
C GLY A 132 -23.64 -26.15 -0.28
N LEU A 133 -23.84 -27.18 0.54
CA LEU A 133 -25.13 -27.85 0.77
C LEU A 133 -25.82 -27.30 2.04
N ASN A 134 -25.91 -25.98 2.15
CA ASN A 134 -26.66 -25.27 3.18
C ASN A 134 -27.00 -23.87 2.63
N PRO A 135 -28.19 -23.28 2.87
CA PRO A 135 -28.45 -21.91 2.41
C PRO A 135 -27.69 -20.85 3.22
N ASP A 136 -27.30 -21.14 4.46
CA ASP A 136 -26.42 -20.26 5.24
C ASP A 136 -24.95 -20.60 4.95
N ALA A 137 -24.30 -19.70 4.23
CA ALA A 137 -22.91 -19.84 3.83
C ALA A 137 -21.94 -19.94 5.02
N ALA A 138 -22.31 -19.48 6.22
CA ALA A 138 -21.50 -19.62 7.43
C ALA A 138 -21.37 -21.09 7.90
N ASN A 139 -22.26 -21.97 7.44
CA ASN A 139 -22.28 -23.37 7.83
C ASN A 139 -21.35 -24.26 6.99
N VAL A 140 -20.79 -23.76 5.89
CA VAL A 140 -19.81 -24.49 5.06
C VAL A 140 -18.53 -23.66 4.96
N VAL A 141 -17.48 -24.02 5.70
CA VAL A 141 -16.28 -23.18 5.85
C VAL A 141 -15.03 -23.87 5.32
N LEU A 142 -14.34 -23.26 4.36
CA LEU A 142 -12.96 -23.61 3.98
C LEU A 142 -12.01 -22.66 4.72
N ALA A 143 -11.11 -23.24 5.51
CA ALA A 143 -10.36 -22.51 6.52
C ALA A 143 -8.84 -22.70 6.41
N CYS A 144 -8.12 -21.61 6.71
CA CYS A 144 -6.70 -21.57 7.02
C CYS A 144 -6.46 -20.75 8.29
N ASN A 145 -5.26 -20.85 8.88
CA ASN A 145 -4.90 -20.08 10.08
C ASN A 145 -3.43 -19.65 10.06
N ARG A 146 -3.02 -18.90 9.03
CA ARG A 146 -1.64 -18.38 8.90
C ARG A 146 -1.62 -17.02 8.21
N GLY A 147 -0.57 -16.24 8.51
CA GLY A 147 -0.32 -14.96 7.87
C GLY A 147 1.17 -14.66 7.75
N GLN A 148 1.51 -13.54 7.11
CA GLN A 148 2.90 -13.11 6.94
C GLN A 148 3.59 -13.00 8.30
N THR A 149 4.75 -13.64 8.47
CA THR A 149 5.52 -13.75 9.73
C THR A 149 4.82 -14.52 10.86
N ILE A 150 3.57 -14.96 10.68
CA ILE A 150 2.78 -15.71 11.64
C ILE A 150 2.46 -17.07 11.04
N GLY A 151 3.42 -17.98 11.14
CA GLY A 151 3.35 -19.32 10.57
C GLY A 151 3.72 -19.39 9.08
N ALA A 152 4.13 -18.30 8.43
CA ALA A 152 4.60 -18.28 7.04
C ALA A 152 5.68 -17.21 6.76
N VAL A 153 6.58 -17.51 5.80
CA VAL A 153 7.48 -16.54 5.17
C VAL A 153 6.85 -16.07 3.86
N GLY A 154 6.54 -14.77 3.76
CA GLY A 154 5.70 -14.22 2.69
C GLY A 154 4.21 -14.19 3.07
N ASN A 155 3.38 -13.62 2.20
CA ASN A 155 1.94 -13.50 2.45
C ASN A 155 1.28 -14.86 2.24
N PHE A 156 0.84 -15.52 3.31
CA PHE A 156 0.18 -16.80 3.19
C PHE A 156 -1.16 -16.66 2.49
N THR A 157 -1.38 -17.46 1.45
CA THR A 157 -2.62 -17.47 0.67
C THR A 157 -3.27 -18.84 0.73
N MET A 158 -4.58 -18.88 1.01
CA MET A 158 -5.32 -20.13 1.15
C MET A 158 -5.40 -20.91 -0.17
N LEU A 159 -5.74 -20.27 -1.29
CA LEU A 159 -5.88 -20.92 -2.59
C LEU A 159 -5.18 -20.16 -3.72
N ARG A 160 -4.58 -20.91 -4.65
CA ARG A 160 -4.35 -20.46 -6.02
C ARG A 160 -5.19 -21.29 -6.96
N ILE A 161 -6.08 -20.67 -7.73
CA ILE A 161 -6.93 -21.37 -8.69
C ILE A 161 -6.56 -20.92 -10.11
N SER A 162 -6.20 -21.88 -10.96
CA SER A 162 -5.90 -21.64 -12.36
C SER A 162 -7.04 -22.13 -13.26
N GLY A 163 -7.43 -21.30 -14.22
CA GLY A 163 -8.47 -21.60 -15.19
C GLY A 163 -9.71 -20.71 -15.11
N ASP A 164 -10.45 -20.64 -16.22
CA ASP A 164 -11.67 -19.83 -16.35
C ASP A 164 -12.84 -20.44 -15.60
N GLY A 165 -13.87 -19.64 -15.33
CA GLY A 165 -15.19 -20.14 -14.96
C GLY A 165 -15.33 -20.68 -13.54
N THR A 166 -14.37 -20.38 -12.65
CA THR A 166 -14.45 -20.76 -11.23
C THR A 166 -15.71 -20.19 -10.59
N ARG A 167 -16.44 -21.01 -9.83
CA ARG A 167 -17.64 -20.58 -9.10
C ARG A 167 -17.64 -20.98 -7.63
N SER A 168 -18.24 -20.16 -6.78
CA SER A 168 -18.56 -20.51 -5.40
C SER A 168 -19.99 -20.12 -5.06
N GLU A 169 -20.69 -21.01 -4.37
CA GLU A 169 -22.06 -20.77 -3.92
C GLU A 169 -22.30 -21.34 -2.52
N ASN A 170 -22.94 -20.55 -1.66
CA ASN A 170 -23.33 -20.93 -0.30
C ASN A 170 -22.17 -21.42 0.59
N ILE A 171 -21.05 -20.70 0.58
CA ILE A 171 -19.81 -21.15 1.22
C ILE A 171 -19.03 -20.00 1.83
N THR A 172 -18.22 -20.30 2.85
CA THR A 172 -17.30 -19.36 3.47
C THR A 172 -15.85 -19.74 3.14
N PHE A 173 -15.07 -18.76 2.72
CA PHE A 173 -13.61 -18.83 2.65
C PHE A 173 -13.01 -17.97 3.75
N GLY A 174 -12.26 -18.58 4.67
CA GLY A 174 -11.78 -17.91 5.88
C GLY A 174 -10.30 -18.15 6.17
N ASN A 175 -9.57 -17.08 6.49
CA ASN A 175 -8.24 -17.18 7.08
C ASN A 175 -8.25 -16.56 8.48
N TYR A 176 -8.24 -17.44 9.47
CA TYR A 176 -8.45 -17.12 10.88
C TYR A 176 -7.14 -16.81 11.62
N CYS A 177 -6.14 -16.29 10.90
CA CYS A 177 -4.90 -15.81 11.51
C CYS A 177 -5.14 -14.65 12.48
N ASN A 178 -6.06 -13.74 12.14
CA ASN A 178 -6.30 -12.46 12.81
C ASN A 178 -7.77 -12.20 13.18
N VAL A 179 -8.58 -13.25 13.15
CA VAL A 179 -9.99 -13.23 13.53
C VAL A 179 -10.37 -14.62 14.01
N ASP A 180 -11.26 -14.69 14.99
CA ASP A 180 -11.74 -15.96 15.54
C ASP A 180 -12.65 -16.67 14.52
N LEU A 181 -12.51 -17.98 14.43
CA LEU A 181 -13.46 -18.86 13.75
C LEU A 181 -14.58 -19.20 14.74
N GLN A 182 -15.81 -18.81 14.39
CA GLN A 182 -17.03 -19.20 15.09
C GLN A 182 -17.92 -20.00 14.14
N PHE A 183 -18.29 -21.21 14.54
CA PHE A 183 -19.04 -22.19 13.79
C PHE A 183 -20.25 -22.69 14.60
N PRO A 184 -21.45 -22.13 14.38
CA PRO A 184 -22.60 -22.34 15.26
C PRO A 184 -23.11 -23.78 15.36
N LEU A 185 -23.13 -24.52 14.25
CA LEU A 185 -23.69 -25.89 14.21
C LEU A 185 -22.89 -26.89 15.03
N LYS A 186 -21.59 -26.62 15.25
CA LYS A 186 -20.68 -27.49 15.98
C LYS A 186 -19.58 -26.65 16.67
N PRO A 187 -19.85 -26.09 17.85
CA PRO A 187 -18.92 -25.19 18.54
C PRO A 187 -17.54 -25.80 18.83
N GLU A 188 -17.40 -27.12 18.84
CA GLU A 188 -16.11 -27.80 18.96
C GLU A 188 -15.17 -27.53 17.78
N LEU A 189 -15.70 -27.05 16.65
CA LEU A 189 -14.92 -26.62 15.50
C LEU A 189 -14.48 -25.15 15.60
N ASN A 190 -14.91 -24.40 16.62
CA ASN A 190 -14.46 -23.03 16.84
C ASN A 190 -12.96 -22.98 17.06
N ARG A 191 -12.35 -21.86 16.65
CA ARG A 191 -10.92 -21.65 16.89
C ARG A 191 -10.61 -20.19 17.16
N PRO A 192 -9.85 -19.86 18.22
CA PRO A 192 -9.37 -18.50 18.40
C PRO A 192 -8.41 -18.12 17.27
N GLN A 193 -8.31 -16.83 17.00
CA GLN A 193 -7.30 -16.28 16.11
C GLN A 193 -5.90 -16.72 16.55
N ARG A 194 -5.01 -16.98 15.60
CA ARG A 194 -3.62 -17.37 15.93
C ARG A 194 -2.80 -16.24 16.51
N ALA A 195 -3.06 -15.00 16.11
CA ALA A 195 -2.38 -13.83 16.66
C ALA A 195 -3.23 -12.55 16.56
N GLN A 196 -3.12 -11.71 17.59
CA GLN A 196 -3.76 -10.38 17.63
C GLN A 196 -3.16 -9.39 16.61
N ALA A 197 -1.88 -9.54 16.26
CA ALA A 197 -1.22 -8.66 15.30
C ALA A 197 -1.75 -8.91 13.89
N ILE A 198 -2.43 -7.92 13.32
CA ILE A 198 -2.95 -7.98 11.95
C ILE A 198 -1.79 -8.06 10.95
N VAL A 199 -1.74 -9.15 10.19
CA VAL A 199 -0.75 -9.43 9.14
C VAL A 199 -1.46 -9.91 7.87
N GLN A 200 -0.75 -9.96 6.75
CA GLN A 200 -1.33 -10.40 5.48
C GLN A 200 -1.74 -11.87 5.56
N ALA A 201 -3.03 -12.13 5.44
CA ALA A 201 -3.65 -13.45 5.56
C ALA A 201 -4.67 -13.62 4.41
N GLN A 202 -4.19 -14.11 3.27
CA GLN A 202 -4.90 -14.05 1.99
C GLN A 202 -5.79 -15.26 1.75
N LEU A 203 -6.88 -15.05 1.01
CA LEU A 203 -7.81 -16.10 0.62
C LEU A 203 -7.46 -16.68 -0.74
N ILE A 204 -7.76 -16.01 -1.85
CA ILE A 204 -7.76 -16.65 -3.17
C ILE A 204 -7.08 -15.76 -4.22
N HIS A 205 -5.99 -16.27 -4.79
CA HIS A 205 -5.48 -15.78 -6.07
C HIS A 205 -6.03 -16.61 -7.23
N CYS A 206 -6.33 -15.96 -8.34
CA CYS A 206 -6.69 -16.65 -9.58
C CYS A 206 -6.18 -15.90 -10.82
N ASN A 207 -6.29 -16.52 -11.98
CA ASN A 207 -5.88 -15.94 -13.26
C ASN A 207 -6.92 -16.15 -14.39
N GLY A 208 -8.13 -16.58 -14.04
CA GLY A 208 -9.19 -16.90 -14.99
C GLY A 208 -10.14 -15.74 -15.29
N ASP A 209 -10.95 -15.93 -16.33
CA ASP A 209 -12.11 -15.12 -16.69
C ASP A 209 -13.42 -15.77 -16.19
N LYS A 210 -14.54 -15.03 -16.22
CA LYS A 210 -15.89 -15.53 -15.87
C LYS A 210 -16.04 -16.11 -14.45
N VAL A 211 -15.41 -15.50 -13.46
CA VAL A 211 -15.51 -15.96 -12.05
C VAL A 211 -16.84 -15.51 -11.43
N LEU A 212 -17.52 -16.40 -10.70
CA LEU A 212 -18.79 -16.09 -10.03
C LEU A 212 -18.78 -16.55 -8.57
N ALA A 213 -19.01 -15.64 -7.64
CA ALA A 213 -19.33 -15.96 -6.26
C ALA A 213 -20.77 -15.53 -5.97
N ARG A 214 -21.59 -16.44 -5.47
CA ARG A 214 -22.97 -16.17 -5.02
C ARG A 214 -23.12 -16.58 -3.57
N ASN A 215 -23.77 -15.76 -2.74
CA ASN A 215 -23.98 -16.07 -1.32
C ASN A 215 -22.71 -16.65 -0.66
N THR A 216 -21.58 -15.99 -0.88
CA THR A 216 -20.26 -16.45 -0.43
C THR A 216 -19.74 -15.47 0.61
N ARG A 217 -19.15 -15.98 1.69
CA ARG A 217 -18.52 -15.16 2.73
C ARG A 217 -17.00 -15.22 2.60
N PHE A 218 -16.34 -14.08 2.71
CA PHE A 218 -14.89 -13.95 2.68
C PHE A 218 -14.41 -13.29 3.98
N ILE A 219 -13.72 -14.06 4.82
CA ILE A 219 -13.38 -13.66 6.18
C ILE A 219 -11.87 -13.65 6.38
N SER A 220 -11.30 -12.46 6.58
CA SER A 220 -9.90 -12.26 6.99
C SER A 220 -9.73 -10.82 7.51
N ARG A 221 -8.51 -10.27 7.44
CA ARG A 221 -8.19 -8.87 7.75
C ARG A 221 -7.34 -8.25 6.64
N LEU A 222 -6.03 -8.18 6.81
CA LEU A 222 -5.13 -7.51 5.86
C LEU A 222 -4.90 -8.42 4.65
N ASN A 223 -5.06 -7.87 3.45
CA ASN A 223 -5.03 -8.62 2.21
C ASN A 223 -6.05 -9.78 2.16
N LEU A 224 -7.35 -9.52 2.31
CA LEU A 224 -8.39 -10.55 2.15
C LEU A 224 -8.25 -11.33 0.81
N CYS A 225 -8.05 -10.61 -0.29
CA CYS A 225 -7.86 -11.09 -1.64
C CYS A 225 -8.89 -12.14 -2.09
N PRO A 226 -10.19 -11.79 -2.24
CA PRO A 226 -11.19 -12.70 -2.78
C PRO A 226 -11.08 -12.79 -4.31
N PHE A 227 -10.60 -13.91 -4.85
CA PHE A 227 -10.40 -14.12 -6.29
C PHE A 227 -9.61 -12.99 -6.97
N THR A 228 -8.55 -12.52 -6.31
CA THR A 228 -7.68 -11.48 -6.86
C THR A 228 -6.92 -12.02 -8.06
N GLY A 229 -6.97 -11.29 -9.17
CA GLY A 229 -6.37 -11.65 -10.46
C GLY A 229 -7.38 -12.13 -11.50
N ALA A 230 -8.66 -12.27 -11.15
CA ALA A 230 -9.73 -12.52 -12.10
C ALA A 230 -9.86 -11.38 -13.12
N LYS A 231 -10.11 -11.73 -14.39
CA LYS A 231 -10.34 -10.75 -15.46
C LYS A 231 -11.73 -10.11 -15.37
N ARG A 232 -12.78 -10.93 -15.28
CA ARG A 232 -14.15 -10.52 -14.94
C ARG A 232 -14.65 -11.40 -13.80
N VAL A 233 -15.14 -10.77 -12.74
CA VAL A 233 -15.71 -11.47 -11.59
C VAL A 233 -16.98 -10.79 -11.10
N LEU A 234 -18.00 -11.59 -10.78
CA LEU A 234 -19.23 -11.15 -10.14
C LEU A 234 -19.29 -11.72 -8.72
N PHE A 235 -19.52 -10.84 -7.74
CA PHE A 235 -19.85 -11.17 -6.36
C PHE A 235 -21.31 -10.81 -6.11
N ASP A 236 -22.20 -11.79 -6.11
CA ASP A 236 -23.64 -11.64 -5.91
C ASP A 236 -24.00 -12.03 -4.47
N SER A 237 -24.58 -11.10 -3.72
CA SER A 237 -25.07 -11.34 -2.36
C SER A 237 -24.00 -11.90 -1.42
N CYS A 238 -22.75 -11.46 -1.58
CA CYS A 238 -21.60 -11.92 -0.80
C CYS A 238 -21.38 -11.07 0.46
N HIS A 239 -20.62 -11.59 1.41
CA HIS A 239 -20.20 -10.87 2.61
C HIS A 239 -18.67 -10.82 2.72
N PHE A 240 -18.12 -9.66 3.08
CA PHE A 240 -16.68 -9.43 3.20
C PHE A 240 -16.32 -8.82 4.55
N GLU A 241 -15.40 -9.46 5.27
CA GLU A 241 -14.74 -8.86 6.43
C GLU A 241 -13.27 -8.59 6.11
N SER A 242 -12.84 -7.33 6.23
CA SER A 242 -11.52 -6.92 5.73
C SER A 242 -10.92 -5.72 6.46
N THR A 243 -9.63 -5.48 6.24
CA THR A 243 -8.95 -4.22 6.59
C THR A 243 -8.41 -3.56 5.31
N ASP A 244 -7.10 -3.28 5.24
CA ASP A 244 -6.48 -2.65 4.07
C ASP A 244 -6.13 -3.67 2.98
N ASP A 245 -5.95 -3.17 1.76
CA ASP A 245 -5.33 -3.89 0.63
C ASP A 245 -6.03 -5.23 0.29
N ALA A 246 -7.36 -5.29 0.47
CA ALA A 246 -8.12 -6.50 0.66
C ALA A 246 -8.98 -6.95 -0.54
N LEU A 247 -9.65 -6.06 -1.24
CA LEU A 247 -10.69 -6.42 -2.22
C LEU A 247 -10.15 -6.65 -3.64
N CYS A 248 -10.93 -7.36 -4.47
CA CYS A 248 -10.59 -7.62 -5.86
C CYS A 248 -10.87 -6.39 -6.74
N GLY A 249 -9.81 -5.78 -7.28
CA GLY A 249 -9.87 -4.52 -8.02
C GLY A 249 -10.55 -4.54 -9.38
N THR A 250 -11.07 -5.69 -9.81
CA THR A 250 -11.81 -5.91 -11.08
C THR A 250 -13.22 -6.46 -10.84
N GLY A 251 -13.71 -6.45 -9.60
CA GLY A 251 -15.00 -7.06 -9.25
C GLY A 251 -16.22 -6.19 -9.51
N VAL A 252 -17.29 -6.82 -9.96
CA VAL A 252 -18.66 -6.30 -9.85
C VAL A 252 -19.27 -6.90 -8.57
N TYR A 253 -19.53 -6.06 -7.58
CA TYR A 253 -20.16 -6.42 -6.32
C TYR A 253 -21.64 -6.04 -6.39
N LEU A 254 -22.52 -7.04 -6.35
CA LEU A 254 -23.97 -6.90 -6.44
C LEU A 254 -24.59 -7.33 -5.11
N HIS A 255 -25.42 -6.47 -4.52
CA HIS A 255 -26.15 -6.75 -3.27
C HIS A 255 -25.28 -7.30 -2.13
N SER A 256 -23.99 -6.95 -2.14
CA SER A 256 -23.02 -7.49 -1.20
C SER A 256 -22.89 -6.61 0.04
N THR A 257 -22.43 -7.21 1.13
CA THR A 257 -22.23 -6.54 2.42
C THR A 257 -20.76 -6.53 2.82
N PHE A 258 -20.32 -5.43 3.44
CA PHE A 258 -18.91 -5.22 3.79
C PHE A 258 -18.77 -4.73 5.22
N ASP A 259 -17.93 -5.39 5.99
CA ASP A 259 -17.42 -4.92 7.27
C ASP A 259 -15.93 -4.57 7.11
N ILE A 260 -15.63 -3.28 7.20
CA ILE A 260 -14.32 -2.72 6.89
C ILE A 260 -13.68 -2.17 8.16
N TYR A 261 -12.61 -2.81 8.62
CA TYR A 261 -11.91 -2.49 9.87
C TYR A 261 -10.68 -1.58 9.67
N SER A 262 -10.45 -1.05 8.47
CA SER A 262 -9.40 -0.05 8.17
C SER A 262 -9.79 0.82 6.97
N SER A 263 -9.06 1.92 6.75
CA SER A 263 -9.54 2.99 5.89
C SER A 263 -9.37 2.76 4.37
N LYS A 264 -8.76 1.66 3.90
CA LYS A 264 -8.37 1.50 2.47
C LYS A 264 -8.55 0.04 1.96
N PRO A 265 -9.78 -0.41 1.71
CA PRO A 265 -10.08 -1.80 1.35
C PRO A 265 -9.52 -2.23 0.00
N PHE A 266 -9.22 -1.30 -0.92
CA PHE A 266 -8.42 -1.58 -2.11
C PHE A 266 -7.02 -0.99 -1.96
N TYR A 267 -5.99 -1.79 -2.26
CA TYR A 267 -4.67 -1.22 -2.53
C TYR A 267 -4.78 -0.32 -3.76
N ASN A 268 -5.20 -0.89 -4.90
CA ASN A 268 -5.63 -0.17 -6.09
C ASN A 268 -6.71 -0.96 -6.83
N THR A 269 -7.33 -0.31 -7.81
CA THR A 269 -8.06 -0.98 -8.89
C THR A 269 -7.34 -0.74 -10.21
N THR A 270 -7.67 -1.51 -11.25
CA THR A 270 -6.97 -1.43 -12.55
C THR A 270 -7.96 -1.42 -13.70
N GLY A 271 -7.59 -0.77 -14.81
CA GLY A 271 -8.43 -0.74 -16.00
C GLY A 271 -9.74 0.00 -15.74
N THR A 272 -10.88 -0.63 -16.07
CA THR A 272 -12.23 -0.13 -15.75
C THR A 272 -12.60 -0.23 -14.27
N GLY A 273 -11.74 -0.84 -13.45
CA GLY A 273 -11.86 -0.83 -11.99
C GLY A 273 -12.92 -1.74 -11.40
N ALA A 274 -13.39 -1.38 -10.20
CA ALA A 274 -14.38 -2.12 -9.43
C ALA A 274 -15.73 -1.39 -9.40
N VAL A 275 -16.83 -2.13 -9.28
CA VAL A 275 -18.19 -1.60 -9.30
C VAL A 275 -18.99 -2.14 -8.12
N PHE A 276 -19.60 -1.26 -7.33
CA PHE A 276 -20.58 -1.60 -6.31
C PHE A 276 -22.00 -1.27 -6.81
N LEU A 277 -22.90 -2.24 -6.76
CA LEU A 277 -24.30 -2.15 -7.17
C LEU A 277 -25.18 -2.57 -5.99
N GLY A 278 -25.93 -1.64 -5.41
CA GLY A 278 -26.89 -1.95 -4.34
C GLY A 278 -26.24 -2.55 -3.08
N CYS A 279 -24.99 -2.19 -2.77
CA CYS A 279 -24.24 -2.79 -1.66
C CYS A 279 -24.48 -2.05 -0.34
N ALA A 280 -24.16 -2.72 0.77
CA ALA A 280 -24.14 -2.12 2.11
C ALA A 280 -22.72 -2.19 2.71
N LEU A 281 -22.12 -1.02 2.97
CA LEU A 281 -20.77 -0.90 3.49
C LEU A 281 -20.81 -0.33 4.90
N ARG A 282 -20.32 -1.10 5.87
CA ARG A 282 -20.13 -0.67 7.25
C ARG A 282 -18.65 -0.50 7.53
N SER A 283 -18.26 0.71 7.88
CA SER A 283 -16.89 1.02 8.28
C SER A 283 -16.78 1.10 9.80
N PHE A 284 -15.72 0.47 10.30
CA PHE A 284 -15.24 0.52 11.67
C PHE A 284 -13.89 1.26 11.76
N ALA A 285 -13.49 1.94 10.69
CA ALA A 285 -12.25 2.72 10.66
C ALA A 285 -12.37 4.01 11.50
N GLY A 286 -11.30 4.80 11.54
CA GLY A 286 -11.30 6.14 12.14
C GLY A 286 -12.23 7.13 11.40
N PRO A 287 -12.13 8.44 11.66
CA PRO A 287 -13.08 9.43 11.13
C PRO A 287 -13.10 9.50 9.60
N HIS A 288 -12.02 9.15 8.91
CA HIS A 288 -11.94 9.17 7.45
C HIS A 288 -11.85 7.76 6.87
N GLN A 289 -12.75 7.45 5.94
CA GLN A 289 -12.73 6.20 5.17
C GLN A 289 -12.48 6.52 3.69
N TYR A 290 -11.59 5.76 3.07
CA TYR A 290 -11.30 5.82 1.64
C TYR A 290 -11.64 4.49 0.98
N LEU A 291 -11.75 4.46 -0.35
CA LEU A 291 -11.94 3.22 -1.10
C LEU A 291 -10.60 2.65 -1.60
N THR A 292 -9.70 3.50 -2.09
CA THR A 292 -8.40 3.10 -2.66
C THR A 292 -7.21 3.75 -1.95
N LYS A 293 -6.06 3.07 -1.96
CA LYS A 293 -4.78 3.58 -1.42
C LYS A 293 -3.89 4.20 -2.49
N ALA A 294 -3.68 3.46 -3.57
CA ALA A 294 -2.80 3.77 -4.70
C ALA A 294 -3.59 4.03 -6.00
N GLY A 295 -4.86 4.40 -5.87
CA GLY A 295 -5.72 4.86 -6.97
C GLY A 295 -6.42 3.76 -7.75
N GLY A 296 -6.83 4.11 -8.96
CA GLY A 296 -7.69 3.29 -9.82
C GLY A 296 -9.17 3.68 -9.70
N PRO A 297 -9.97 3.44 -10.76
CA PRO A 297 -11.36 3.84 -10.79
C PRO A 297 -12.26 2.92 -9.96
N VAL A 298 -13.30 3.50 -9.38
CA VAL A 298 -14.37 2.80 -8.68
C VAL A 298 -15.71 3.44 -9.08
N ALA A 299 -16.72 2.62 -9.29
CA ALA A 299 -18.10 3.06 -9.45
C ALA A 299 -18.96 2.58 -8.27
N VAL A 300 -19.80 3.47 -7.71
CA VAL A 300 -20.66 3.16 -6.56
C VAL A 300 -22.10 3.58 -6.87
N ILE A 301 -22.97 2.60 -7.09
CA ILE A 301 -24.35 2.81 -7.54
C ILE A 301 -25.32 2.24 -6.51
N ASP A 302 -26.31 3.03 -6.09
CA ASP A 302 -27.40 2.64 -5.17
C ASP A 302 -26.93 2.00 -3.85
N SER A 303 -25.73 2.36 -3.38
CA SER A 303 -25.11 1.72 -2.22
C SER A 303 -25.26 2.55 -0.95
N ARG A 304 -25.36 1.85 0.18
CA ARG A 304 -25.58 2.43 1.51
C ARG A 304 -24.33 2.29 2.37
N PHE A 305 -24.01 3.35 3.07
CA PHE A 305 -22.84 3.47 3.92
C PHE A 305 -23.28 3.70 5.37
N ALA A 306 -22.57 3.07 6.30
CA ALA A 306 -22.80 3.18 7.73
C ALA A 306 -21.47 3.19 8.49
N SER A 307 -21.43 3.97 9.58
CA SER A 307 -20.33 4.03 10.51
C SER A 307 -20.78 4.76 11.77
N GLU A 308 -20.14 4.46 12.90
CA GLU A 308 -20.33 5.21 14.15
C GLU A 308 -19.38 6.41 14.24
N THR A 309 -18.26 6.39 13.50
CA THR A 309 -17.14 7.31 13.67
C THR A 309 -16.86 8.15 12.43
N ASN A 310 -17.26 7.71 11.23
CA ASN A 310 -16.88 8.38 9.99
C ASN A 310 -17.55 9.75 9.85
N THR A 311 -16.72 10.76 9.60
CA THR A 311 -17.11 12.13 9.23
C THR A 311 -16.84 12.43 7.76
N TYR A 312 -16.03 11.61 7.08
CA TYR A 312 -15.68 11.79 5.69
C TYR A 312 -15.51 10.46 4.95
N TRP A 313 -16.03 10.42 3.72
CA TRP A 313 -15.87 9.34 2.76
C TRP A 313 -15.17 9.90 1.51
N GLY A 314 -14.02 9.34 1.17
CA GLY A 314 -13.22 9.74 0.02
C GLY A 314 -12.93 8.58 -0.93
N TRP A 315 -12.52 8.91 -2.16
CA TRP A 315 -12.04 7.89 -3.10
C TRP A 315 -10.63 7.42 -2.76
N GLN A 316 -9.77 8.36 -2.42
CA GLN A 316 -8.36 8.18 -2.12
C GLN A 316 -7.91 9.26 -1.12
N GLU A 317 -6.92 8.95 -0.29
CA GLU A 317 -6.36 9.90 0.69
C GLU A 317 -5.65 11.07 0.02
N VAL A 318 -4.76 10.77 -0.93
CA VAL A 318 -4.13 11.76 -1.81
C VAL A 318 -4.83 11.67 -3.15
N VAL A 319 -5.60 12.70 -3.51
CA VAL A 319 -6.45 12.69 -4.71
C VAL A 319 -5.70 13.26 -5.92
N PRO A 320 -5.39 12.46 -6.95
CA PRO A 320 -4.81 12.97 -8.20
C PRO A 320 -5.78 13.91 -8.91
N HIS A 321 -5.25 14.97 -9.55
CA HIS A 321 -6.06 15.90 -10.37
C HIS A 321 -6.82 15.22 -11.53
N THR A 322 -6.31 14.07 -11.99
CA THR A 322 -6.85 13.29 -13.10
C THR A 322 -7.90 12.26 -12.68
N LEU A 323 -8.11 12.04 -11.38
CA LEU A 323 -9.02 11.00 -10.89
C LEU A 323 -10.46 11.33 -11.31
N ARG A 324 -11.18 10.34 -11.83
CA ARG A 324 -12.62 10.39 -12.09
C ARG A 324 -13.22 9.06 -11.67
N ASN A 325 -14.05 9.10 -10.64
CA ASN A 325 -14.85 7.97 -10.14
C ASN A 325 -16.32 8.29 -10.33
N TYR A 326 -17.15 7.25 -10.38
CA TYR A 326 -18.57 7.41 -10.69
C TYR A 326 -19.41 7.07 -9.48
N GLN A 327 -20.43 7.88 -9.22
CA GLN A 327 -21.44 7.56 -8.21
C GLN A 327 -22.85 7.79 -8.71
N TRP A 328 -23.81 7.12 -8.08
CA TRP A 328 -25.22 7.48 -8.18
C TRP A 328 -26.01 6.90 -7.01
N GLY A 329 -26.96 7.65 -6.46
CA GLY A 329 -27.89 7.13 -5.44
C GLY A 329 -27.20 6.69 -4.13
N VAL A 330 -26.02 7.21 -3.82
CA VAL A 330 -25.24 6.80 -2.64
C VAL A 330 -25.81 7.43 -1.38
N GLN A 331 -25.91 6.65 -0.31
CA GLN A 331 -26.51 7.09 0.96
C GLN A 331 -25.59 6.84 2.15
N TYR A 332 -25.58 7.75 3.13
CA TYR A 332 -24.98 7.59 4.46
C TYR A 332 -26.00 7.91 5.54
N GLY A 333 -26.30 6.95 6.42
CA GLY A 333 -27.32 7.12 7.46
C GLY A 333 -28.70 7.50 6.89
N GLY A 334 -29.05 6.98 5.71
CA GLY A 334 -30.31 7.27 5.00
C GLY A 334 -30.35 8.61 4.25
N LYS A 335 -29.28 9.42 4.30
CA LYS A 335 -29.18 10.70 3.59
C LYS A 335 -28.29 10.58 2.36
N PRO A 336 -28.49 11.37 1.29
CA PRO A 336 -27.57 11.40 0.15
C PRO A 336 -26.12 11.68 0.58
N LEU A 337 -25.18 10.96 -0.03
CA LEU A 337 -23.74 11.11 0.21
C LEU A 337 -23.04 11.43 -1.12
N LEU A 338 -22.28 12.52 -1.13
CA LEU A 338 -21.27 12.77 -2.17
C LEU A 338 -19.92 12.23 -1.68
N ILE A 339 -19.47 11.11 -2.26
CA ILE A 339 -18.13 10.58 -1.98
C ILE A 339 -17.11 11.59 -2.51
N GLY A 340 -16.07 11.87 -1.73
CA GLY A 340 -15.04 12.80 -2.13
C GLY A 340 -15.46 14.27 -2.06
N ALA A 341 -16.43 14.65 -1.23
CA ALA A 341 -16.95 16.03 -1.15
C ALA A 341 -15.89 17.14 -0.97
N GLN A 342 -14.73 16.84 -0.38
CA GLN A 342 -13.60 17.77 -0.26
C GLN A 342 -12.80 17.96 -1.56
N ASN A 343 -12.99 17.07 -2.54
CA ASN A 343 -12.35 17.03 -3.85
C ASN A 343 -13.39 16.64 -4.92
N PRO A 344 -14.45 17.43 -5.11
CA PRO A 344 -15.60 17.04 -5.94
C PRO A 344 -15.24 16.78 -7.40
N GLN A 345 -14.14 17.35 -7.91
CA GLN A 345 -13.62 17.06 -9.25
C GLN A 345 -13.25 15.58 -9.47
N ALA A 346 -13.05 14.81 -8.40
CA ALA A 346 -12.78 13.38 -8.48
C ALA A 346 -14.06 12.53 -8.64
N THR A 347 -15.23 13.15 -8.51
CA THR A 347 -16.52 12.48 -8.49
C THR A 347 -17.37 12.95 -9.66
N VAL A 348 -17.77 12.01 -10.51
CA VAL A 348 -18.80 12.21 -11.52
C VAL A 348 -20.09 11.59 -10.97
N ASP A 349 -21.01 12.44 -10.52
CA ASP A 349 -22.36 11.97 -10.18
C ASP A 349 -23.13 11.73 -11.47
N LEU A 350 -23.66 10.53 -11.65
CA LEU A 350 -24.35 10.12 -12.87
C LEU A 350 -25.83 10.55 -12.90
N GLU A 351 -26.29 11.34 -11.94
CA GLU A 351 -27.65 11.87 -11.95
C GLU A 351 -27.94 12.65 -13.24
N GLY A 352 -29.00 12.26 -13.95
CA GLY A 352 -29.38 12.87 -15.24
C GLY A 352 -28.51 12.46 -16.44
N HIS A 353 -27.45 11.66 -16.23
CA HIS A 353 -26.54 11.23 -17.29
C HIS A 353 -26.88 9.84 -17.84
N THR A 354 -26.81 9.66 -19.16
CA THR A 354 -27.09 8.36 -19.80
C THR A 354 -26.01 7.31 -19.54
N ALA A 355 -24.82 7.72 -19.09
CA ALA A 355 -23.80 6.79 -18.60
C ALA A 355 -24.29 5.92 -17.41
N LEU A 356 -25.32 6.36 -16.67
CA LEU A 356 -25.96 5.54 -15.64
C LEU A 356 -26.53 4.23 -16.21
N ASP A 357 -27.04 4.25 -17.45
CA ASP A 357 -27.61 3.06 -18.11
C ASP A 357 -26.60 1.92 -18.25
N GLY A 358 -25.29 2.22 -18.23
CA GLY A 358 -24.23 1.23 -18.20
C GLY A 358 -24.17 0.39 -16.92
N TYR A 359 -24.77 0.89 -15.84
CA TYR A 359 -24.80 0.27 -14.51
C TYR A 359 -26.21 -0.09 -14.04
N ARG A 360 -27.22 0.72 -14.39
CA ARG A 360 -28.60 0.58 -13.91
C ARG A 360 -29.58 1.27 -14.86
N PHE A 361 -30.71 0.63 -15.13
CA PHE A 361 -31.82 1.21 -15.90
C PHE A 361 -33.17 0.82 -15.27
N VAL A 362 -34.26 1.31 -15.84
CA VAL A 362 -35.63 0.96 -15.41
C VAL A 362 -36.27 0.07 -16.48
N ALA A 363 -36.76 -1.11 -16.08
CA ALA A 363 -37.55 -2.00 -16.91
C ALA A 363 -38.90 -2.24 -16.25
N ASN A 364 -40.00 -2.02 -16.97
CA ASN A 364 -41.37 -2.23 -16.46
C ASN A 364 -41.62 -1.53 -15.10
N GLY A 365 -41.11 -0.30 -14.93
CA GLY A 365 -41.25 0.47 -13.69
C GLY A 365 -40.37 0.01 -12.53
N LYS A 366 -39.51 -1.00 -12.71
CA LYS A 366 -38.60 -1.51 -11.67
C LYS A 366 -37.14 -1.23 -12.01
N PRO A 367 -36.30 -0.89 -11.02
CA PRO A 367 -34.87 -0.75 -11.24
C PRO A 367 -34.23 -2.10 -11.54
N VAL A 368 -33.34 -2.13 -12.53
CA VAL A 368 -32.55 -3.30 -12.93
C VAL A 368 -31.08 -2.90 -12.98
N TYR A 369 -30.23 -3.63 -12.26
CA TYR A 369 -28.78 -3.48 -12.38
C TYR A 369 -28.29 -4.15 -13.66
N ASN A 370 -27.57 -3.40 -14.50
CA ASN A 370 -27.17 -3.81 -15.84
C ASN A 370 -25.91 -4.70 -15.83
N THR A 371 -25.97 -5.80 -15.09
CA THR A 371 -24.87 -6.78 -15.00
C THR A 371 -24.52 -7.38 -16.36
N TYR A 372 -25.49 -7.51 -17.27
CA TYR A 372 -25.24 -7.94 -18.64
C TYR A 372 -24.33 -6.96 -19.38
N ASN A 373 -24.56 -5.65 -19.32
CA ASN A 373 -23.65 -4.68 -19.94
C ASN A 373 -22.22 -4.78 -19.38
N LEU A 374 -22.10 -4.90 -18.05
CA LEU A 374 -20.81 -4.98 -17.38
C LEU A 374 -20.07 -6.28 -17.72
N LEU A 375 -20.75 -7.42 -17.73
CA LEU A 375 -20.07 -8.71 -17.74
C LEU A 375 -20.01 -9.37 -19.13
N ARG A 376 -20.85 -8.96 -20.10
CA ARG A 376 -20.97 -9.64 -21.40
C ARG A 376 -19.71 -9.73 -22.25
N GLY A 377 -18.72 -8.86 -22.03
CA GLY A 377 -17.51 -8.80 -22.85
C GLY A 377 -17.81 -8.84 -24.35
N ASN A 378 -17.12 -9.73 -25.08
CA ASN A 378 -17.42 -10.07 -26.47
C ASN A 378 -18.09 -11.45 -26.62
N ASP A 379 -18.32 -12.16 -25.51
CA ASP A 379 -18.75 -13.56 -25.47
C ASP A 379 -20.16 -13.75 -24.89
N ASN A 380 -20.87 -12.65 -24.62
CA ASN A 380 -22.23 -12.63 -24.06
C ASN A 380 -22.35 -13.31 -22.68
N TRP A 381 -21.29 -13.30 -21.87
CA TRP A 381 -21.37 -13.84 -20.52
C TRP A 381 -22.44 -13.12 -19.67
N ASP A 382 -23.47 -13.86 -19.26
CA ASP A 382 -24.64 -13.36 -18.53
C ASP A 382 -24.92 -14.22 -17.28
N PRO A 383 -24.14 -14.07 -16.21
CA PRO A 383 -24.29 -14.90 -15.02
C PRO A 383 -25.59 -14.65 -14.23
N MET A 384 -26.30 -13.54 -14.51
CA MET A 384 -27.57 -13.19 -13.88
C MET A 384 -28.80 -13.48 -14.75
N GLY A 385 -28.60 -13.88 -16.02
CA GLY A 385 -29.69 -14.23 -16.94
C GLY A 385 -30.57 -13.05 -17.35
N ILE A 386 -30.06 -11.81 -17.32
CA ILE A 386 -30.88 -10.61 -17.57
C ILE A 386 -30.84 -10.12 -19.03
N LYS A 387 -30.12 -10.80 -19.92
CA LYS A 387 -30.00 -10.42 -21.34
C LYS A 387 -31.35 -10.18 -22.00
N SER A 388 -32.32 -11.07 -21.80
CA SER A 388 -33.66 -10.95 -22.40
C SER A 388 -34.39 -9.70 -21.94
N THR A 389 -34.30 -9.35 -20.64
CA THR A 389 -34.84 -8.12 -20.07
C THR A 389 -34.20 -6.88 -20.70
N VAL A 390 -32.87 -6.89 -20.87
CA VAL A 390 -32.14 -5.81 -21.55
C VAL A 390 -32.65 -5.64 -22.98
N GLU A 391 -32.64 -6.71 -23.79
CA GLU A 391 -33.06 -6.65 -25.20
C GLU A 391 -34.54 -6.24 -25.38
N GLN A 392 -35.43 -6.70 -24.50
CA GLN A 392 -36.83 -6.28 -24.51
C GLN A 392 -36.96 -4.79 -24.18
N THR A 393 -36.20 -4.30 -23.21
CA THR A 393 -36.22 -2.89 -22.83
C THR A 393 -35.61 -2.01 -23.92
N GLU A 394 -34.54 -2.45 -24.58
CA GLU A 394 -33.96 -1.76 -25.75
C GLU A 394 -35.01 -1.64 -26.87
N ARG A 395 -35.74 -2.72 -27.19
CA ARG A 395 -36.83 -2.70 -28.19
C ARG A 395 -37.98 -1.76 -27.80
N ALA A 396 -38.36 -1.76 -26.53
CA ALA A 396 -39.49 -0.94 -26.05
C ALA A 396 -39.16 0.56 -25.98
N THR A 397 -37.90 0.91 -25.67
CA THR A 397 -37.50 2.31 -25.43
C THR A 397 -36.73 2.94 -26.60
N GLY A 398 -36.24 2.13 -27.54
CA GLY A 398 -35.31 2.57 -28.59
C GLY A 398 -33.92 2.97 -28.07
N LYS A 399 -33.65 2.81 -26.76
CA LYS A 399 -32.36 3.13 -26.14
C LYS A 399 -31.47 1.90 -26.15
N LYS A 400 -30.17 2.10 -26.43
CA LYS A 400 -29.17 1.04 -26.27
C LYS A 400 -28.78 0.92 -24.80
N LEU A 401 -28.82 -0.30 -24.27
CA LEU A 401 -28.51 -0.64 -22.89
C LEU A 401 -27.38 -1.68 -22.80
N SER A 402 -27.00 -2.28 -23.92
CA SER A 402 -25.88 -3.21 -24.02
C SER A 402 -24.67 -2.57 -24.71
N SER A 403 -23.47 -3.02 -24.34
CA SER A 403 -22.21 -2.53 -24.92
C SER A 403 -21.94 -1.04 -24.72
N LEU A 404 -22.43 -0.48 -23.62
CA LEU A 404 -22.20 0.89 -23.22
C LEU A 404 -20.83 1.01 -22.55
N PRO A 405 -20.02 2.03 -22.91
CA PRO A 405 -18.80 2.32 -22.17
C PRO A 405 -19.14 2.76 -20.74
N VAL A 406 -18.26 2.44 -19.80
CA VAL A 406 -18.37 2.78 -18.38
C VAL A 406 -17.21 3.63 -17.89
N GLN A 407 -16.22 3.85 -18.76
CA GLN A 407 -15.03 4.63 -18.47
C GLN A 407 -14.60 5.43 -19.70
N LEU A 408 -14.18 6.67 -19.49
CA LEU A 408 -13.41 7.47 -20.43
C LEU A 408 -12.00 7.67 -19.85
N VAL A 409 -10.97 7.59 -20.69
CA VAL A 409 -9.59 7.89 -20.31
C VAL A 409 -8.92 8.78 -21.35
N LEU A 410 -7.93 9.56 -20.90
CA LEU A 410 -7.06 10.33 -21.77
C LEU A 410 -5.67 9.71 -21.82
N THR A 411 -5.13 9.57 -23.02
CA THR A 411 -3.70 9.31 -23.24
C THR A 411 -3.05 10.56 -23.78
N GLN A 412 -1.83 10.86 -23.34
CA GLN A 412 -1.09 12.05 -23.75
C GLN A 412 0.28 11.70 -24.33
N SER A 413 0.69 12.40 -25.38
CA SER A 413 2.00 12.18 -26.01
C SER A 413 3.17 12.70 -25.17
N ARG A 414 2.92 13.68 -24.30
CA ARG A 414 3.88 14.33 -23.40
C ARG A 414 3.17 14.86 -22.16
N ASP A 415 3.85 14.76 -21.02
CA ASP A 415 3.38 15.31 -19.74
C ASP A 415 3.82 16.76 -19.53
N THR A 416 4.82 17.22 -20.28
CA THR A 416 5.41 18.56 -20.18
C THR A 416 5.57 19.20 -21.57
N ILE A 417 5.14 20.45 -21.69
CA ILE A 417 5.20 21.26 -22.91
C ILE A 417 5.81 22.63 -22.60
N GLU A 418 6.47 23.24 -23.59
CA GLU A 418 7.23 24.49 -23.47
C GLU A 418 6.79 25.48 -24.56
N THR A 419 6.40 26.69 -24.13
CA THR A 419 6.00 27.78 -25.02
C THR A 419 7.05 28.02 -26.11
N GLY A 420 6.62 27.96 -27.38
CA GLY A 420 7.46 28.21 -28.55
C GLY A 420 8.33 27.03 -29.00
N LYS A 421 8.24 25.86 -28.35
CA LYS A 421 9.09 24.70 -28.69
C LYS A 421 8.31 23.44 -29.01
N ASN A 422 7.36 23.07 -28.16
CA ASN A 422 6.67 21.80 -28.33
C ASN A 422 5.25 21.81 -27.75
N GLU A 423 4.48 20.80 -28.12
CA GLU A 423 3.07 20.62 -27.75
C GLU A 423 2.79 19.15 -27.40
N THR A 424 1.56 18.88 -26.94
CA THR A 424 1.08 17.53 -26.65
C THR A 424 -0.25 17.26 -27.34
N LEU A 425 -0.43 16.04 -27.83
CA LEU A 425 -1.71 15.51 -28.29
C LEU A 425 -2.35 14.67 -27.18
N LEU A 426 -3.56 15.05 -26.79
CA LEU A 426 -4.44 14.24 -25.96
C LEU A 426 -5.37 13.41 -26.85
N VAL A 427 -5.62 12.16 -26.47
CA VAL A 427 -6.56 11.28 -27.18
C VAL A 427 -7.51 10.64 -26.18
N ALA A 428 -8.81 10.80 -26.40
CA ALA A 428 -9.87 10.23 -25.59
C ALA A 428 -10.19 8.80 -26.05
N LYS A 429 -10.28 7.87 -25.09
CA LYS A 429 -10.63 6.46 -25.33
C LYS A 429 -11.70 6.03 -24.33
N ALA A 430 -12.71 5.31 -24.82
CA ALA A 430 -13.78 4.79 -23.99
C ALA A 430 -13.68 3.26 -23.86
N PHE A 431 -14.03 2.75 -22.69
CA PHE A 431 -13.97 1.31 -22.40
C PHE A 431 -15.28 0.83 -21.79
N ARG A 432 -15.73 -0.34 -22.25
CA ARG A 432 -16.71 -1.17 -21.55
C ARG A 432 -15.99 -1.95 -20.46
N PHE A 433 -16.74 -2.34 -19.42
CA PHE A 433 -16.18 -3.04 -18.27
C PHE A 433 -15.39 -4.29 -18.67
N GLY A 434 -14.26 -4.53 -17.98
CA GLY A 434 -13.30 -5.58 -18.36
C GLY A 434 -12.29 -5.15 -19.43
N ASN A 435 -12.10 -3.83 -19.60
CA ASN A 435 -11.16 -3.21 -20.55
C ASN A 435 -11.47 -3.49 -22.03
N TYR A 436 -12.72 -3.79 -22.37
CA TYR A 436 -13.10 -3.95 -23.78
C TYR A 436 -13.25 -2.57 -24.43
N PRO A 437 -12.77 -2.37 -25.67
CA PRO A 437 -13.00 -1.11 -26.38
C PRO A 437 -14.49 -0.76 -26.48
N GLY A 438 -14.79 0.54 -26.33
CA GLY A 438 -16.12 1.12 -26.49
C GLY A 438 -16.05 2.48 -27.19
N THR A 439 -17.22 3.06 -27.47
CA THR A 439 -17.35 4.35 -28.15
C THR A 439 -18.23 5.28 -27.34
N ALA A 440 -17.73 6.47 -27.02
CA ALA A 440 -18.47 7.51 -26.28
C ALA A 440 -18.77 8.77 -27.13
N GLY A 441 -18.46 8.74 -28.43
CA GLY A 441 -18.52 9.91 -29.30
C GLY A 441 -17.42 10.94 -29.00
N PRO A 442 -17.36 12.05 -29.74
CA PRO A 442 -16.40 13.12 -29.49
C PRO A 442 -16.71 13.82 -28.16
N PRO A 443 -15.75 13.89 -27.21
CA PRO A 443 -15.95 14.62 -25.97
C PRO A 443 -15.82 16.14 -26.19
N GLN A 444 -16.41 16.89 -25.27
CA GLN A 444 -16.15 18.31 -25.11
C GLN A 444 -14.84 18.50 -24.34
N TRP A 445 -13.87 19.20 -24.95
CA TRP A 445 -12.59 19.55 -24.35
C TRP A 445 -12.67 20.88 -23.60
N THR A 446 -12.26 20.89 -22.34
CA THR A 446 -12.33 22.09 -21.50
C THR A 446 -11.10 22.24 -20.61
N VAL A 447 -10.89 23.48 -20.17
CA VAL A 447 -9.89 23.85 -19.19
C VAL A 447 -10.49 24.90 -18.27
N ALA A 448 -10.09 24.91 -17.00
CA ALA A 448 -10.56 25.90 -16.03
C ALA A 448 -10.31 27.34 -16.54
N PRO A 449 -11.23 28.30 -16.31
CA PRO A 449 -11.07 29.68 -16.79
C PRO A 449 -9.72 30.33 -16.45
N ALA A 450 -9.21 30.08 -15.25
CA ALA A 450 -7.92 30.59 -14.78
C ALA A 450 -6.69 30.09 -15.59
N HIS A 451 -6.85 29.03 -16.37
CA HIS A 451 -5.78 28.40 -17.16
C HIS A 451 -5.96 28.59 -18.67
N ARG A 452 -7.04 29.23 -19.15
CA ARG A 452 -7.30 29.43 -20.60
C ARG A 452 -6.23 30.23 -21.32
N GLN A 453 -5.52 31.12 -20.60
CA GLN A 453 -4.41 31.89 -21.17
C GLN A 453 -3.08 31.11 -21.20
N LEU A 454 -3.00 29.95 -20.54
CA LEU A 454 -1.78 29.15 -20.45
C LEU A 454 -1.67 28.12 -21.57
N VAL A 455 -2.80 27.74 -22.18
CA VAL A 455 -2.87 26.76 -23.26
C VAL A 455 -3.94 27.12 -24.27
N ARG A 456 -3.71 26.75 -25.53
CA ARG A 456 -4.72 26.74 -26.58
C ARG A 456 -5.12 25.30 -26.88
N LEU A 457 -6.42 25.03 -26.88
CA LEU A 457 -6.99 23.71 -27.18
C LEU A 457 -7.48 23.69 -28.63
N GLU A 458 -7.00 22.72 -29.40
CA GLU A 458 -7.35 22.53 -30.81
C GLU A 458 -7.84 21.07 -31.00
N PRO A 459 -9.15 20.82 -30.85
CA PRO A 459 -9.74 19.51 -31.14
C PRO A 459 -9.48 19.06 -32.58
N SER A 460 -9.25 17.77 -32.79
CA SER A 460 -9.15 17.17 -34.13
C SER A 460 -10.50 17.16 -34.85
N ALA A 461 -10.49 16.90 -36.16
CA ALA A 461 -11.71 16.87 -36.98
C ALA A 461 -12.74 15.82 -36.50
N ASP A 462 -12.28 14.67 -35.98
CA ASP A 462 -13.13 13.64 -35.38
C ASP A 462 -13.51 13.92 -33.92
N GLY A 463 -12.95 14.99 -33.32
CA GLY A 463 -13.14 15.41 -31.93
C GLY A 463 -12.53 14.51 -30.87
N LEU A 464 -11.99 13.33 -31.23
CA LEU A 464 -11.43 12.35 -30.28
C LEU A 464 -10.01 12.70 -29.82
N GLY A 465 -9.31 13.53 -30.59
CA GLY A 465 -8.03 14.11 -30.23
C GLY A 465 -8.13 15.60 -29.89
N CYS A 466 -7.21 16.10 -29.08
CA CYS A 466 -7.03 17.53 -28.85
C CYS A 466 -5.55 17.87 -28.75
N ARG A 467 -5.08 18.73 -29.66
CA ARG A 467 -3.74 19.31 -29.59
C ARG A 467 -3.77 20.44 -28.56
N VAL A 468 -2.81 20.41 -27.65
CA VAL A 468 -2.66 21.39 -26.58
C VAL A 468 -1.35 22.13 -26.80
N ALA A 469 -1.47 23.38 -27.27
CA ALA A 469 -0.33 24.25 -27.52
C ALA A 469 -0.08 25.16 -26.31
N PRO A 470 1.16 25.26 -25.79
CA PRO A 470 1.48 26.11 -24.65
C PRO A 470 1.51 27.59 -25.04
N THR A 471 0.90 28.44 -24.20
CA THR A 471 0.91 29.91 -24.30
C THR A 471 1.32 30.55 -22.98
N ASN A 472 2.07 29.84 -22.14
CA ASN A 472 2.51 30.34 -20.84
C ASN A 472 3.62 31.39 -21.01
N GLU A 473 3.30 32.65 -20.71
CA GLU A 473 4.23 33.79 -20.71
C GLU A 473 4.75 34.15 -19.31
N ARG A 474 4.40 33.38 -18.28
CA ARG A 474 4.85 33.62 -16.89
C ARG A 474 6.31 33.19 -16.70
N ASP A 475 6.87 33.42 -15.52
CA ASP A 475 8.25 33.00 -15.21
C ASP A 475 8.36 31.55 -14.71
N SER A 476 7.24 30.87 -14.46
CA SER A 476 7.24 29.55 -13.83
C SER A 476 6.34 28.55 -14.53
N ALA A 477 6.68 27.27 -14.36
CA ALA A 477 5.86 26.15 -14.77
C ALA A 477 4.50 26.19 -14.06
N VAL A 478 3.42 25.90 -14.79
CA VAL A 478 2.09 25.76 -14.22
C VAL A 478 1.52 24.40 -14.60
N GLN A 479 0.90 23.71 -13.66
CA GLN A 479 0.16 22.50 -13.94
C GLN A 479 -1.26 22.84 -14.39
N VAL A 480 -1.65 22.39 -15.57
CA VAL A 480 -2.96 22.63 -16.18
C VAL A 480 -3.69 21.30 -16.31
N VAL A 481 -4.91 21.26 -15.77
CA VAL A 481 -5.83 20.12 -15.94
C VAL A 481 -6.70 20.37 -17.16
N ILE A 482 -6.60 19.49 -18.16
CA ILE A 482 -7.50 19.45 -19.31
C ILE A 482 -8.53 18.34 -19.08
N GLN A 483 -9.81 18.67 -19.24
CA GLN A 483 -10.92 17.74 -19.05
C GLN A 483 -11.60 17.43 -20.39
N ALA A 484 -12.02 16.18 -20.56
CA ALA A 484 -12.85 15.69 -21.64
C ALA A 484 -14.15 15.13 -21.06
N THR A 485 -15.30 15.64 -21.50
CA THR A 485 -16.63 15.16 -21.08
C THR A 485 -17.39 14.65 -22.29
N ALA A 486 -17.73 13.37 -22.30
CA ALA A 486 -18.55 12.75 -23.35
C ALA A 486 -20.03 13.14 -23.19
N ALA A 487 -20.80 13.06 -24.28
CA ALA A 487 -22.24 13.34 -24.26
C ALA A 487 -23.03 12.43 -23.30
N SER A 488 -22.49 11.24 -22.98
CA SER A 488 -23.08 10.34 -21.99
C SER A 488 -22.91 10.79 -20.54
N GLY A 489 -22.03 11.77 -20.28
CA GLY A 489 -21.61 12.17 -18.93
C GLY A 489 -20.33 11.50 -18.44
N LEU A 490 -19.72 10.59 -19.21
CA LEU A 490 -18.40 10.06 -18.85
C LEU A 490 -17.33 11.16 -18.95
N GLU A 491 -16.53 11.30 -17.90
CA GLU A 491 -15.44 12.28 -17.86
C GLU A 491 -14.07 11.62 -17.76
N ALA A 492 -13.07 12.32 -18.27
CA ALA A 492 -11.66 12.02 -18.11
C ALA A 492 -10.84 13.31 -17.98
N ALA A 493 -9.67 13.23 -17.37
CA ALA A 493 -8.78 14.38 -17.20
C ALA A 493 -7.31 14.03 -17.39
N ALA A 494 -6.56 15.02 -17.87
CA ALA A 494 -5.12 14.97 -18.13
C ALA A 494 -4.45 16.13 -17.38
N LEU A 495 -3.31 15.86 -16.76
CA LEU A 495 -2.47 16.88 -16.11
C LEU A 495 -1.26 17.15 -17.01
N VAL A 496 -1.12 18.39 -17.46
CA VAL A 496 -0.01 18.83 -18.30
C VAL A 496 0.77 19.92 -17.58
N THR A 497 2.09 19.75 -17.48
CA THR A 497 2.98 20.80 -16.98
C THR A 497 3.36 21.72 -18.12
N VAL A 498 2.99 22.99 -18.00
CA VAL A 498 3.17 24.01 -19.03
C VAL A 498 4.31 24.94 -18.62
N LEU A 499 5.47 24.76 -19.24
CA LEU A 499 6.65 25.60 -19.05
C LEU A 499 6.54 26.87 -19.89
N PRO A 500 7.04 28.02 -19.38
CA PRO A 500 7.31 29.15 -20.25
C PRO A 500 8.51 28.84 -21.15
N GLN A 501 8.77 29.71 -22.12
CA GLN A 501 9.96 29.58 -22.95
C GLN A 501 11.22 29.61 -22.07
N ILE A 502 12.03 28.55 -22.17
CA ILE A 502 13.32 28.44 -21.48
C ILE A 502 14.33 29.30 -22.25
N LEU A 503 15.05 30.13 -21.51
CA LEU A 503 16.06 31.06 -22.02
C LEU A 503 17.46 30.52 -21.73
N GLU A 504 18.47 31.11 -22.38
CA GLU A 504 19.87 30.79 -22.13
C GLU A 504 20.26 31.07 -20.68
N ALA A 505 21.26 30.33 -20.19
CA ALA A 505 21.81 30.55 -18.86
C ALA A 505 22.46 31.94 -18.77
N PRO A 506 22.29 32.66 -17.65
CA PRO A 506 22.86 34.00 -17.51
C PRO A 506 24.39 33.94 -17.38
N LEU A 507 25.07 34.91 -17.99
CA LEU A 507 26.50 35.13 -17.78
C LEU A 507 26.75 35.88 -16.47
N PHE A 508 27.99 35.83 -15.96
CA PHE A 508 28.40 36.68 -14.84
C PHE A 508 28.69 38.10 -15.34
N LYS A 509 27.93 39.09 -14.84
CA LYS A 509 28.28 40.52 -14.97
C LYS A 509 29.46 40.88 -14.07
N LYS A 510 29.52 40.25 -12.88
CA LYS A 510 30.62 40.32 -11.93
C LYS A 510 31.02 38.91 -11.56
N ALA A 511 32.27 38.54 -11.86
CA ALA A 511 32.82 37.23 -11.56
C ALA A 511 32.79 36.94 -10.04
N PRO A 512 32.56 35.68 -9.63
CA PRO A 512 32.47 35.32 -8.23
C PRO A 512 33.80 35.46 -7.51
N ARG A 513 33.76 36.08 -6.32
CA ARG A 513 34.87 36.16 -5.38
C ARG A 513 34.42 35.88 -3.95
N PHE A 514 35.34 35.41 -3.12
CA PHE A 514 35.07 35.22 -1.69
C PHE A 514 35.28 36.47 -0.87
N VAL A 515 34.42 36.64 0.14
CA VAL A 515 34.53 37.67 1.16
C VAL A 515 34.41 36.99 2.53
N PHE A 516 35.48 37.03 3.31
CA PHE A 516 35.44 36.58 4.70
C PHE A 516 34.59 37.56 5.53
N ARG A 517 33.69 37.01 6.33
CA ARG A 517 32.88 37.73 7.30
C ARG A 517 33.04 37.03 8.66
N ASN A 518 32.67 37.71 9.73
CA ASN A 518 32.77 37.14 11.07
C ASN A 518 31.96 35.83 11.17
N GLY A 519 32.64 34.68 11.30
CA GLY A 519 31.98 33.36 11.35
C GLY A 519 31.58 32.73 10.01
N GLN A 520 31.78 33.40 8.86
CA GLN A 520 31.21 32.97 7.58
C GLN A 520 32.09 33.31 6.37
N LEU A 521 31.86 32.60 5.26
CA LEU A 521 32.41 32.91 3.94
C LEU A 521 31.28 33.23 2.97
N ALA A 522 31.32 34.41 2.34
CA ALA A 522 30.30 34.88 1.41
C ALA A 522 30.81 34.92 -0.03
N LEU A 523 29.93 34.58 -0.98
CA LEU A 523 30.13 34.73 -2.42
C LEU A 523 29.58 36.08 -2.89
N ASP A 524 30.46 36.87 -3.51
CA ASP A 524 30.13 38.16 -4.11
C ASP A 524 30.20 38.04 -5.63
N TYR A 525 29.05 37.93 -6.29
CA TYR A 525 28.90 37.91 -7.75
C TYR A 525 27.60 38.60 -8.18
N THR A 526 27.50 38.89 -9.48
CA THR A 526 26.27 39.43 -10.09
C THR A 526 26.07 38.79 -11.45
N LEU A 527 24.84 38.35 -11.74
CA LEU A 527 24.47 37.79 -13.03
C LEU A 527 24.00 38.89 -13.99
N ALA A 528 24.26 38.71 -15.28
CA ALA A 528 23.82 39.60 -16.36
C ALA A 528 22.39 39.24 -16.79
N THR A 529 21.42 39.41 -15.88
CA THR A 529 20.01 39.08 -16.14
C THR A 529 19.08 39.91 -15.26
N PRO A 530 17.89 40.29 -15.74
CA PRO A 530 16.86 40.91 -14.91
C PRO A 530 16.13 39.88 -14.02
N PHE A 531 16.28 38.58 -14.29
CA PHE A 531 15.59 37.54 -13.54
C PHE A 531 16.24 37.26 -12.19
N ARG A 532 15.43 36.76 -11.26
CA ARG A 532 15.92 36.31 -9.95
C ARG A 532 16.97 35.21 -10.12
N ASP A 533 18.09 35.37 -9.41
CA ASP A 533 19.15 34.37 -9.33
C ASP A 533 18.68 33.09 -8.62
N GLN A 534 18.89 31.96 -9.30
CA GLN A 534 18.61 30.60 -8.82
C GLN A 534 19.81 29.66 -9.06
N SER A 535 21.02 30.22 -9.11
CA SER A 535 22.28 29.49 -9.28
C SER A 535 22.42 28.29 -8.33
N ASP A 536 22.89 27.18 -8.88
CA ASP A 536 23.29 26.02 -8.09
C ASP A 536 24.69 26.27 -7.51
N ILE A 537 24.79 26.31 -6.18
CA ILE A 537 26.02 26.56 -5.45
C ILE A 537 26.33 25.35 -4.60
N LYS A 538 27.52 24.79 -4.78
CA LYS A 538 28.03 23.68 -4.00
C LYS A 538 29.31 24.08 -3.30
N TRP A 539 29.40 23.81 -2.01
CA TRP A 539 30.54 24.11 -1.17
C TRP A 539 31.32 22.84 -0.86
N TYR A 540 32.65 22.98 -0.86
CA TYR A 540 33.58 21.88 -0.66
C TYR A 540 34.65 22.25 0.35
N ARG A 541 35.12 21.24 1.08
CA ARG A 541 36.39 21.28 1.81
C ARG A 541 37.50 20.68 0.94
N CYS A 542 38.60 21.41 0.83
CA CYS A 542 39.76 21.08 0.00
C CYS A 542 41.04 21.06 0.83
N ARG A 543 42.01 20.26 0.39
CA ARG A 543 43.27 20.04 1.11
C ARG A 543 44.27 21.19 0.98
N ASP A 544 44.14 22.01 -0.04
CA ASP A 544 45.09 23.06 -0.39
C ASP A 544 44.42 24.25 -1.11
N ALA A 545 45.22 25.27 -1.39
CA ALA A 545 44.81 26.51 -2.06
C ALA A 545 44.43 26.30 -3.54
N GLN A 546 44.79 25.16 -4.13
CA GLN A 546 44.44 24.79 -5.51
C GLN A 546 43.08 24.08 -5.59
N GLY A 547 42.47 23.79 -4.44
CA GLY A 547 41.17 23.13 -4.37
C GLY A 547 41.24 21.61 -4.53
N ALA A 548 42.40 20.99 -4.29
CA ALA A 548 42.58 19.56 -4.51
C ALA A 548 41.76 18.70 -3.53
N ASN A 549 41.37 17.51 -4.00
CA ASN A 549 40.59 16.50 -3.26
C ASN A 549 39.31 17.05 -2.60
N PRO A 550 38.41 17.70 -3.37
CA PRO A 550 37.26 18.38 -2.81
C PRO A 550 36.22 17.39 -2.26
N ILE A 551 35.75 17.63 -1.03
CA ILE A 551 34.64 16.89 -0.41
C ILE A 551 33.44 17.84 -0.30
N GLU A 552 32.31 17.51 -0.94
CA GLU A 552 31.08 18.31 -0.93
C GLU A 552 30.49 18.33 0.49
N VAL A 553 30.23 19.51 1.04
CA VAL A 553 29.76 19.69 2.42
C VAL A 553 28.45 20.46 2.53
N ALA A 554 28.15 21.34 1.57
CA ALA A 554 26.87 22.05 1.54
C ALA A 554 26.42 22.37 0.11
N VAL A 555 25.12 22.52 -0.09
CA VAL A 555 24.50 22.73 -1.41
C VAL A 555 23.32 23.70 -1.34
N SER A 556 23.06 24.39 -2.45
CA SER A 556 21.80 25.11 -2.67
C SER A 556 20.60 24.15 -2.61
N ARG A 557 19.47 24.61 -2.06
CA ARG A 557 18.17 23.89 -2.08
C ARG A 557 17.05 24.84 -2.49
N ASP A 558 15.94 24.27 -2.95
CA ASP A 558 14.70 25.00 -3.28
C ASP A 558 14.89 26.21 -4.22
N LYS A 559 15.85 26.11 -5.13
CA LYS A 559 16.21 27.18 -6.08
C LYS A 559 16.68 28.47 -5.37
N LEU A 560 17.18 28.34 -4.15
CA LEU A 560 17.81 29.40 -3.36
C LEU A 560 19.33 29.21 -3.39
N PRO A 561 20.09 30.14 -4.01
CA PRO A 561 21.54 30.05 -4.04
C PRO A 561 22.15 30.16 -2.64
N LEU A 562 22.93 29.17 -2.21
CA LEU A 562 23.64 29.19 -0.94
C LEU A 562 24.87 30.12 -1.03
N ARG A 563 24.64 31.43 -1.06
CA ARG A 563 25.71 32.45 -1.22
C ARG A 563 26.58 32.64 0.01
N THR A 564 26.25 32.04 1.14
CA THR A 564 27.01 32.17 2.38
C THR A 564 27.15 30.82 3.05
N TYR A 565 28.36 30.51 3.47
CA TYR A 565 28.71 29.29 4.20
C TYR A 565 29.12 29.67 5.63
N THR A 566 28.43 29.12 6.63
CA THR A 566 28.77 29.34 8.04
C THR A 566 29.81 28.31 8.48
N PHE A 567 30.89 28.76 9.10
CA PHE A 567 31.95 27.87 9.55
C PHE A 567 31.50 26.99 10.72
N THR A 568 31.92 25.73 10.67
CA THR A 568 31.75 24.73 11.72
C THR A 568 33.12 24.33 12.27
N ALA A 569 33.14 23.66 13.43
CA ALA A 569 34.39 23.14 14.00
C ALA A 569 35.17 22.22 13.05
N GLY A 570 34.48 21.53 12.12
CA GLY A 570 35.11 20.65 11.14
C GLY A 570 35.81 21.37 9.99
N ASP A 571 35.66 22.70 9.86
CA ASP A 571 36.28 23.49 8.79
C ASP A 571 37.71 23.93 9.13
N GLU A 572 38.11 23.86 10.41
CA GLU A 572 39.44 24.27 10.85
C GLU A 572 40.55 23.60 10.04
N GLY A 573 41.44 24.40 9.46
CA GLY A 573 42.57 23.94 8.65
C GLY A 573 42.22 23.56 7.21
N TRP A 574 40.95 23.60 6.79
CA TRP A 574 40.53 23.31 5.42
C TRP A 574 40.46 24.57 4.56
N TRP A 575 40.75 24.44 3.27
CA TRP A 575 40.41 25.44 2.27
C TRP A 575 38.97 25.21 1.82
N LEU A 576 38.19 26.28 1.72
CA LEU A 576 36.84 26.20 1.19
C LEU A 576 36.82 26.54 -0.29
N MET A 577 36.02 25.80 -1.05
CA MET A 577 35.80 26.02 -2.47
C MET A 577 34.30 26.07 -2.74
N ALA A 578 33.89 26.94 -3.65
CA ALA A 578 32.52 26.99 -4.16
C ALA A 578 32.51 26.71 -5.66
N ARG A 579 31.56 25.88 -6.10
CA ARG A 579 31.17 25.66 -7.49
C ARG A 579 29.86 26.40 -7.73
N ILE A 580 29.85 27.35 -8.65
CA ILE A 580 28.67 28.17 -8.97
C ILE A 580 28.28 27.89 -10.42
N SER A 581 27.12 27.26 -10.62
CA SER A 581 26.50 27.14 -11.94
C SER A 581 25.42 28.22 -12.08
N PRO A 582 25.64 29.27 -12.90
CA PRO A 582 24.73 30.40 -12.99
C PRO A 582 23.39 29.97 -13.58
N ARG A 583 22.29 30.39 -12.95
CA ARG A 583 20.93 30.04 -13.35
C ARG A 583 19.96 31.13 -12.91
N HIS A 584 18.88 31.31 -13.65
CA HIS A 584 17.72 32.07 -13.20
C HIS A 584 16.43 31.26 -13.39
N ILE A 585 15.29 31.82 -12.97
CA ILE A 585 14.00 31.12 -12.94
C ILE A 585 13.55 30.52 -14.30
N ARG A 586 13.91 31.16 -15.43
CA ARG A 586 13.62 30.70 -16.79
C ARG A 586 14.77 30.00 -17.54
N SER A 587 15.86 29.62 -16.88
CA SER A 587 16.99 28.96 -17.55
C SER A 587 17.41 27.68 -16.86
N GLU A 588 18.08 26.84 -17.63
CA GLU A 588 18.88 25.76 -17.08
C GLU A 588 20.22 26.28 -16.56
N ALA A 589 20.92 25.43 -15.80
CA ALA A 589 22.22 25.77 -15.24
C ALA A 589 23.28 25.94 -16.33
N GLY A 590 23.98 27.07 -16.32
CA GLY A 590 25.11 27.35 -17.20
C GLY A 590 26.41 26.68 -16.75
N ALA A 591 27.49 26.95 -17.50
CA ALA A 591 28.82 26.46 -17.19
C ALA A 591 29.28 26.90 -15.78
N ALA A 592 29.81 25.96 -15.02
CA ALA A 592 30.19 26.20 -13.63
C ALA A 592 31.50 26.98 -13.52
N VAL A 593 31.56 27.94 -12.59
CA VAL A 593 32.78 28.64 -12.17
C VAL A 593 33.18 28.17 -10.77
N MET A 594 34.47 27.90 -10.59
CA MET A 594 35.04 27.48 -9.30
C MET A 594 35.82 28.63 -8.67
N VAL A 595 35.65 28.83 -7.37
CA VAL A 595 36.45 29.78 -6.59
C VAL A 595 36.95 29.09 -5.33
N VAL A 596 38.24 29.24 -5.01
CA VAL A 596 38.87 28.69 -3.80
C VAL A 596 39.25 29.83 -2.86
N ALA A 597 39.07 29.63 -1.55
CA ALA A 597 39.43 30.62 -0.54
C ALA A 597 40.95 30.86 -0.56
N PRO A 598 41.42 32.12 -0.41
CA PRO A 598 42.84 32.45 -0.46
C PRO A 598 43.67 31.88 0.70
N ARG A 599 43.02 31.38 1.76
CA ARG A 599 43.65 30.80 2.95
C ARG A 599 42.72 29.74 3.57
N PRO A 600 43.25 28.81 4.38
CA PRO A 600 42.41 27.90 5.15
C PRO A 600 41.65 28.64 6.26
N VAL A 601 40.57 28.02 6.75
CA VAL A 601 39.80 28.49 7.89
C VAL A 601 40.63 28.32 9.17
N LYS A 602 40.75 29.38 9.97
CA LYS A 602 41.46 29.38 11.26
C LYS A 602 40.50 29.11 12.41
N ALA A 603 41.01 28.63 13.53
CA ALA A 603 40.24 28.48 14.76
C ALA A 603 39.48 29.77 15.15
N THR A 604 40.12 30.93 14.99
CA THR A 604 39.56 32.25 15.31
C THR A 604 38.44 32.70 14.37
N ASP A 605 38.30 32.07 13.19
CA ASP A 605 37.19 32.37 12.28
C ASP A 605 35.90 31.65 12.73
N ILE A 606 35.99 30.61 13.57
CA ILE A 606 34.86 29.74 13.94
C ILE A 606 34.21 30.26 15.21
N LEU A 607 32.97 30.72 15.09
CA LEU A 607 32.18 31.23 16.23
C LEU A 607 31.27 30.17 16.86
N ALA A 608 31.03 29.06 16.17
CA ALA A 608 30.17 28.00 16.66
C ALA A 608 30.79 27.31 17.90
N PRO A 609 30.00 26.95 18.93
CA PRO A 609 30.53 26.23 20.07
C PRO A 609 31.08 24.88 19.61
N ARG A 610 32.32 24.59 20.00
CA ARG A 610 33.00 23.36 19.61
C ARG A 610 32.25 22.12 20.11
N ASN A 611 31.72 22.17 21.33
CA ASN A 611 31.04 21.06 21.98
C ASN A 611 29.55 20.90 21.60
N LEU A 612 29.08 21.58 20.55
CA LEU A 612 27.67 21.55 20.14
C LEU A 612 27.56 21.37 18.62
N LEU A 613 26.77 20.38 18.20
CA LEU A 613 26.37 20.16 16.81
C LEU A 613 24.85 20.34 16.71
N VAL A 614 24.40 21.26 15.85
CA VAL A 614 22.97 21.44 15.54
C VAL A 614 22.81 21.50 14.02
N THR A 615 21.92 20.68 13.48
CA THR A 615 21.59 20.73 12.06
C THR A 615 20.16 20.24 11.81
N ASP A 616 19.51 20.86 10.83
CA ASP A 616 18.27 20.39 10.20
C ASP A 616 18.52 19.75 8.83
N PHE A 617 19.79 19.64 8.42
CA PHE A 617 20.27 19.14 7.13
C PHE A 617 19.85 19.93 5.90
N ALA A 618 19.16 21.07 6.05
CA ALA A 618 18.58 21.81 4.93
C ALA A 618 19.61 22.28 3.90
N GLN A 619 20.87 22.46 4.31
CA GLN A 619 21.96 22.86 3.42
C GLN A 619 23.06 21.81 3.31
N LEU A 620 22.98 20.70 4.06
CA LEU A 620 24.02 19.68 4.04
C LEU A 620 24.04 18.96 2.69
N SER A 621 25.24 18.64 2.19
CA SER A 621 25.36 17.68 1.10
C SER A 621 24.89 16.30 1.57
N THR A 622 24.05 15.66 0.76
CA THR A 622 23.60 14.29 0.99
C THR A 622 24.32 13.28 0.11
N ARG A 623 25.35 13.73 -0.62
CA ARG A 623 26.17 12.87 -1.47
C ARG A 623 26.85 11.80 -0.62
N ASN A 624 26.84 10.55 -1.07
CA ASN A 624 27.51 9.47 -0.36
C ASN A 624 28.98 9.84 -0.12
N GLN A 625 29.37 9.79 1.16
CA GLN A 625 30.74 9.95 1.63
C GLN A 625 30.99 8.83 2.66
N PRO A 626 31.43 7.64 2.21
CA PRO A 626 31.60 6.49 3.10
C PRO A 626 32.87 6.55 3.96
N ARG A 627 33.78 7.50 3.73
CA ARG A 627 35.01 7.64 4.52
C ARG A 627 34.69 8.21 5.90
N VAL A 628 35.28 7.60 6.93
CA VAL A 628 35.22 8.09 8.31
C VAL A 628 36.34 9.12 8.48
N LEU A 629 35.98 10.40 8.55
CA LEU A 629 36.93 11.52 8.63
C LEU A 629 36.55 12.45 9.79
N PRO A 630 37.51 12.90 10.63
CA PRO A 630 37.24 13.89 11.67
C PRO A 630 36.67 15.19 11.11
N GLY A 631 35.59 15.68 11.71
CA GLY A 631 34.84 16.86 11.31
C GLY A 631 33.80 16.63 10.20
N PHE A 632 33.62 15.40 9.70
CA PHE A 632 32.72 15.08 8.60
C PHE A 632 31.55 14.17 9.01
N TRP A 633 30.48 14.28 8.22
CA TRP A 633 29.44 13.27 8.15
C TRP A 633 29.89 12.12 7.25
N THR A 634 29.69 10.89 7.70
CA THR A 634 29.78 9.67 6.90
C THR A 634 28.37 9.29 6.49
N LEU A 635 28.10 9.31 5.18
CA LEU A 635 26.82 8.92 4.59
C LEU A 635 27.03 7.76 3.63
N GLY A 636 26.17 6.75 3.71
CA GLY A 636 26.25 5.66 2.76
C GLY A 636 25.17 4.60 2.94
N HIS A 637 25.21 3.63 2.04
CA HIS A 637 24.39 2.44 2.14
C HIS A 637 24.97 1.51 3.20
N VAL A 638 24.11 0.68 3.79
CA VAL A 638 24.51 -0.43 4.65
C VAL A 638 25.49 -1.32 3.88
N ALA A 639 26.50 -1.88 4.56
CA ALA A 639 27.48 -2.75 3.90
C ALA A 639 26.82 -4.08 3.47
N PRO A 640 27.17 -4.66 2.29
CA PRO A 640 26.46 -5.79 1.69
C PRO A 640 26.24 -7.00 2.61
N GLN A 641 27.20 -7.31 3.48
CA GLN A 641 27.13 -8.43 4.43
C GLN A 641 26.05 -8.25 5.51
N TYR A 642 25.54 -7.03 5.69
CA TYR A 642 24.48 -6.70 6.64
C TYR A 642 23.17 -6.32 5.94
N ARG A 643 23.08 -6.53 4.61
CA ARG A 643 21.86 -6.26 3.84
C ARG A 643 20.97 -7.49 3.79
N GLU A 644 19.68 -7.23 3.69
CA GLU A 644 18.70 -8.28 3.40
C GLU A 644 18.60 -8.54 1.90
N ASN A 645 18.85 -9.79 1.50
CA ASN A 645 18.82 -10.20 0.10
C ASN A 645 17.40 -10.21 -0.52
N GLN A 646 16.35 -10.32 0.30
CA GLN A 646 14.98 -10.45 -0.20
C GLN A 646 14.45 -9.16 -0.82
N TYR A 647 14.97 -8.00 -0.42
CA TYR A 647 14.58 -6.69 -0.95
C TYR A 647 15.75 -5.70 -0.91
N PRO A 648 16.68 -5.78 -1.87
CA PRO A 648 17.88 -4.94 -1.86
C PRO A 648 17.53 -3.45 -2.02
N ALA A 649 18.30 -2.59 -1.38
CA ALA A 649 18.22 -1.15 -1.61
C ALA A 649 18.78 -0.79 -3.00
N ASP A 650 18.19 0.24 -3.62
CA ASP A 650 18.72 0.84 -4.84
C ASP A 650 19.99 1.63 -4.52
N THR A 651 21.14 1.03 -4.83
CA THR A 651 22.45 1.66 -4.60
C THR A 651 22.95 2.52 -5.76
N THR A 652 22.13 2.71 -6.80
CA THR A 652 22.46 3.65 -7.89
C THR A 652 22.29 5.11 -7.45
N ARG A 653 21.61 5.33 -6.32
CA ARG A 653 21.33 6.64 -5.73
C ARG A 653 22.12 6.83 -4.42
N ASP A 654 22.20 8.07 -3.97
CA ASP A 654 22.69 8.37 -2.62
C ASP A 654 21.76 7.72 -1.57
N ALA A 655 22.35 7.22 -0.47
CA ALA A 655 21.58 6.50 0.56
C ALA A 655 20.62 7.42 1.32
N TRP A 656 20.99 8.70 1.41
CA TRP A 656 20.22 9.76 2.03
C TRP A 656 19.93 10.87 1.03
N TYR A 657 18.82 11.57 1.22
CA TYR A 657 18.45 12.75 0.45
C TYR A 657 17.67 13.72 1.33
N PHE A 658 17.74 15.01 1.02
CA PHE A 658 16.91 16.02 1.66
C PHE A 658 15.70 16.31 0.78
N GLY A 659 14.50 16.25 1.33
CA GLY A 659 13.29 16.48 0.54
C GLY A 659 11.98 16.39 1.32
N ALA A 660 10.89 16.44 0.57
CA ALA A 660 9.54 16.36 1.10
C ALA A 660 9.21 14.95 1.62
N GLY A 661 8.52 14.88 2.75
CA GLY A 661 7.99 13.64 3.31
C GLY A 661 6.67 13.22 2.68
N SER A 662 6.28 11.98 2.95
CA SER A 662 4.96 11.43 2.58
C SER A 662 4.31 10.73 3.77
N GLU A 663 3.05 10.34 3.63
CA GLU A 663 2.26 9.70 4.70
C GLU A 663 2.35 10.53 6.01
N GLY A 664 2.81 9.94 7.12
CA GLY A 664 2.95 10.61 8.42
C GLY A 664 3.91 11.82 8.44
N ALA A 665 4.78 11.96 7.42
CA ALA A 665 5.65 13.13 7.24
C ALA A 665 5.18 14.07 6.11
N GLY A 666 3.95 13.90 5.62
CA GLY A 666 3.38 14.74 4.57
C GLY A 666 3.38 16.23 4.94
N GLY A 667 3.71 17.08 3.98
CA GLY A 667 3.78 18.54 4.17
C GLY A 667 5.04 19.03 4.90
N MET A 668 5.95 18.13 5.29
CA MET A 668 7.22 18.47 5.94
C MET A 668 8.40 18.26 4.99
N GLN A 669 9.53 18.92 5.27
CA GLN A 669 10.82 18.65 4.66
C GLN A 669 11.84 18.25 5.72
N GLY A 670 12.78 17.39 5.34
CA GLY A 670 13.86 16.93 6.20
C GLY A 670 14.78 15.95 5.50
N LEU A 671 15.72 15.38 6.26
CA LEU A 671 16.61 14.33 5.78
C LEU A 671 15.87 12.99 5.76
N LEU A 672 16.00 12.27 4.66
CA LEU A 672 15.33 11.02 4.35
C LEU A 672 16.30 9.99 3.78
N GLN A 673 15.87 8.74 3.81
CA GLN A 673 16.59 7.55 3.40
C GLN A 673 15.61 6.58 2.73
N GLY A 674 16.15 5.67 1.92
CA GLY A 674 15.38 4.58 1.33
C GLY A 674 15.03 3.48 2.36
N ARG A 675 15.16 2.22 1.94
CA ARG A 675 14.88 1.06 2.80
C ARG A 675 15.90 0.90 3.92
N GLU A 676 17.13 1.33 3.68
CA GLU A 676 18.27 1.22 4.59
C GLU A 676 19.27 2.37 4.37
N GLY A 677 20.12 2.66 5.35
CA GLY A 677 21.14 3.69 5.25
C GLY A 677 21.93 3.89 6.55
N VAL A 678 23.14 4.43 6.44
CA VAL A 678 23.97 4.81 7.59
C VAL A 678 24.33 6.28 7.54
N LEU A 679 24.26 6.93 8.70
CA LEU A 679 24.62 8.34 8.87
C LEU A 679 25.41 8.48 10.17
N TYR A 680 26.70 8.82 10.09
CA TYR A 680 27.56 9.00 11.27
C TYR A 680 28.20 10.38 11.26
N TYR A 681 28.47 10.95 12.43
CA TYR A 681 29.32 12.14 12.55
C TYR A 681 30.53 11.84 13.43
N THR A 682 31.73 12.15 12.91
CA THR A 682 32.98 12.01 13.66
C THR A 682 33.46 13.40 14.08
N PRO A 683 33.39 13.78 15.37
CA PRO A 683 33.77 15.12 15.79
C PRO A 683 35.29 15.34 15.80
N LEU A 684 35.72 16.59 15.66
CA LEU A 684 37.12 17.01 15.73
C LEU A 684 37.46 17.45 17.16
N GLY A 685 38.34 16.73 17.87
CA GLY A 685 38.94 17.20 19.13
C GLY A 685 38.03 17.22 20.37
N MET A 686 36.84 16.59 20.34
CA MET A 686 35.92 16.54 21.50
C MET A 686 36.39 15.58 22.61
N PRO A 687 36.00 15.79 23.88
CA PRO A 687 36.22 14.79 24.92
C PRO A 687 35.39 13.52 24.65
N SER A 688 35.92 12.37 25.07
CA SER A 688 35.15 11.12 25.19
C SER A 688 34.36 11.09 26.49
N GLY A 689 33.29 10.30 26.55
CA GLY A 689 32.49 10.13 27.76
C GLY A 689 31.11 10.78 27.66
N ASN A 690 30.85 11.81 28.47
CA ASN A 690 29.52 12.39 28.62
C ASN A 690 29.06 13.08 27.34
N MET A 691 27.92 12.64 26.82
CA MET A 691 27.33 13.25 25.63
C MET A 691 25.83 13.08 25.63
N GLU A 692 25.16 13.97 24.90
CA GLU A 692 23.71 13.93 24.73
C GLU A 692 23.38 14.12 23.25
N LEU A 693 22.50 13.28 22.74
CA LEU A 693 22.00 13.31 21.37
C LEU A 693 20.48 13.37 21.41
N GLU A 694 19.92 14.41 20.80
CA GLU A 694 18.48 14.61 20.62
C GLU A 694 18.16 14.66 19.12
N LEU A 695 17.09 13.96 18.73
CA LEU A 695 16.57 13.93 17.37
C LEU A 695 15.09 14.28 17.36
N GLU A 696 14.70 15.10 16.38
CA GLU A 696 13.29 15.24 15.97
C GLU A 696 13.05 14.34 14.76
N LEU A 697 12.18 13.33 14.93
CA LEU A 697 11.91 12.29 13.94
C LEU A 697 10.43 12.30 13.54
N VAL A 698 10.16 11.96 12.28
CA VAL A 698 8.80 11.80 11.75
C VAL A 698 8.71 10.52 10.92
N PRO A 699 8.20 9.41 11.48
CA PRO A 699 7.98 8.17 10.75
C PRO A 699 6.90 8.34 9.68
N PHE A 700 7.05 7.69 8.53
CA PHE A 700 5.98 7.68 7.52
C PHE A 700 4.75 6.90 8.00
N LYS A 701 4.96 5.86 8.82
CA LYS A 701 3.85 5.09 9.41
C LYS A 701 3.19 5.85 10.55
N THR A 702 1.88 6.03 10.45
CA THR A 702 1.08 6.88 11.34
C THR A 702 0.56 6.18 12.59
N ALA A 703 0.41 4.86 12.57
CA ALA A 703 -0.21 4.13 13.68
C ALA A 703 0.73 3.87 14.87
N GLY A 704 2.06 3.98 14.69
CA GLY A 704 3.07 3.74 15.74
C GLY A 704 3.98 2.54 15.49
N GLN A 705 3.75 1.78 14.42
CA GLN A 705 4.55 0.60 14.04
C GLN A 705 5.89 0.94 13.38
N GLY A 706 6.08 2.19 12.92
CA GLY A 706 7.33 2.74 12.39
C GLY A 706 7.85 2.20 11.05
N PHE A 707 7.90 0.87 10.91
CA PHE A 707 8.69 0.16 9.90
C PHE A 707 7.82 -0.74 9.01
N SER A 708 8.34 -1.23 7.88
CA SER A 708 7.54 -1.94 6.87
C SER A 708 7.04 -3.32 7.29
N VAL A 709 7.87 -4.12 7.96
CA VAL A 709 7.57 -5.47 8.46
C VAL A 709 8.23 -5.71 9.81
N ALA A 710 7.76 -6.70 10.58
CA ALA A 710 8.42 -7.13 11.82
C ALA A 710 9.86 -7.56 11.52
N HIS A 711 10.81 -7.39 12.46
CA HIS A 711 12.29 -7.44 12.37
C HIS A 711 13.00 -6.16 11.91
N ARG A 712 12.30 -5.21 11.28
CA ARG A 712 12.90 -3.96 10.79
C ARG A 712 13.08 -2.94 11.91
N TYR A 713 14.17 -2.16 11.86
CA TYR A 713 14.59 -1.31 12.97
C TYR A 713 15.32 -0.03 12.55
N MET A 714 15.47 0.87 13.51
CA MET A 714 16.36 2.03 13.49
C MET A 714 17.15 2.08 14.79
N ASP A 715 18.46 2.28 14.68
CA ASP A 715 19.36 2.48 15.81
C ASP A 715 19.84 3.93 15.88
N VAL A 716 19.81 4.51 17.07
CA VAL A 716 20.38 5.83 17.38
C VAL A 716 21.60 5.63 18.28
N LEU A 717 22.75 6.06 17.81
CA LEU A 717 24.07 5.67 18.32
C LEU A 717 24.79 6.85 18.97
N VAL A 718 25.42 6.59 20.12
CA VAL A 718 26.25 7.50 20.92
C VAL A 718 27.54 6.81 21.34
N GLN A 719 28.57 7.61 21.67
CA GLN A 719 29.95 7.16 21.84
C GLN A 719 30.42 6.29 20.66
N TRP A 720 29.98 6.65 19.46
CA TRP A 720 30.19 5.87 18.27
C TRP A 720 31.60 6.08 17.71
N ASP A 721 32.25 4.99 17.36
CA ASP A 721 33.45 4.99 16.52
C ASP A 721 33.09 4.41 15.15
N GLY A 722 33.09 5.26 14.12
CA GLY A 722 32.75 4.84 12.76
C GLY A 722 33.76 3.87 12.14
N THR A 723 35.00 3.83 12.60
CA THR A 723 36.06 2.96 12.09
C THR A 723 35.87 1.54 12.61
N THR A 724 35.78 1.38 13.93
CA THR A 724 35.55 0.07 14.56
C THR A 724 34.09 -0.35 14.52
N ARG A 725 33.15 0.58 14.32
CA ARG A 725 31.70 0.36 14.43
C ARG A 725 31.30 -0.14 15.82
N SER A 726 31.85 0.51 16.84
CA SER A 726 31.57 0.22 18.24
C SER A 726 30.96 1.43 18.92
N GLY A 727 30.05 1.20 19.88
CA GLY A 727 29.33 2.26 20.58
C GLY A 727 28.12 1.72 21.33
N TYR A 728 27.27 2.63 21.81
CA TYR A 728 26.00 2.29 22.45
C TYR A 728 24.85 2.99 21.75
N GLY A 729 23.63 2.56 22.00
CA GLY A 729 22.47 3.22 21.43
C GLY A 729 21.12 2.71 21.91
N LEU A 730 20.09 3.29 21.31
CA LEU A 730 18.71 2.85 21.40
C LEU A 730 18.30 2.24 20.06
N ARG A 731 17.75 1.03 20.09
CA ARG A 731 17.07 0.39 18.96
C ARG A 731 15.57 0.55 19.10
N LEU A 732 14.93 1.07 18.06
CA LEU A 732 13.50 0.97 17.83
C LEU A 732 13.27 -0.13 16.79
N ILE A 733 12.48 -1.16 17.12
CA ILE A 733 12.25 -2.33 16.25
C ILE A 733 10.77 -2.69 16.16
N ARG A 734 10.28 -2.99 14.95
CA ARG A 734 8.95 -3.56 14.77
C ARG A 734 8.99 -5.05 15.08
N THR A 735 8.08 -5.53 15.92
CA THR A 735 7.95 -6.96 16.26
C THR A 735 6.55 -7.48 15.92
N THR A 736 6.30 -8.77 16.15
CA THR A 736 4.99 -9.39 15.94
C THR A 736 4.04 -9.22 17.13
N ARG A 737 4.47 -8.54 18.21
CA ARG A 737 3.67 -8.35 19.43
C ARG A 737 2.49 -7.42 19.21
N HIS A 738 2.71 -6.31 18.49
CA HIS A 738 1.72 -5.27 18.30
C HIS A 738 1.77 -4.75 16.85
N SER A 739 0.60 -4.46 16.28
CA SER A 739 0.46 -3.97 14.91
C SER A 739 0.70 -2.47 14.75
N ASP A 740 0.74 -1.72 15.86
CA ASP A 740 0.70 -0.27 16.00
C ASP A 740 1.72 0.27 17.02
N ALA A 741 2.76 -0.51 17.32
CA ALA A 741 3.83 -0.13 18.24
C ALA A 741 5.19 -0.64 17.76
N VAL A 742 6.24 -0.02 18.28
CA VAL A 742 7.62 -0.53 18.20
C VAL A 742 8.09 -0.93 19.59
N ASP A 743 9.06 -1.84 19.63
CA ASP A 743 9.82 -2.11 20.84
C ASP A 743 11.06 -1.23 20.88
N ALA A 744 11.30 -0.61 22.03
CA ALA A 744 12.49 0.15 22.34
C ALA A 744 13.42 -0.70 23.22
N VAL A 745 14.70 -0.83 22.85
CA VAL A 745 15.69 -1.61 23.60
C VAL A 745 17.08 -0.99 23.50
N LEU A 746 17.86 -1.02 24.57
CA LEU A 746 19.25 -0.55 24.55
C LEU A 746 20.13 -1.57 23.84
N VAL A 747 21.12 -1.09 23.07
CA VAL A 747 22.03 -1.93 22.29
C VAL A 747 23.48 -1.51 22.49
N GLN A 748 24.37 -2.49 22.59
CA GLN A 748 25.81 -2.30 22.49
C GLN A 748 26.28 -2.82 21.13
N TYR A 749 27.11 -2.02 20.46
CA TYR A 749 27.82 -2.43 19.27
C TYR A 749 29.28 -2.74 19.61
N ALA A 750 29.72 -3.93 19.20
CA ALA A 750 31.12 -4.34 19.23
C ALA A 750 31.52 -4.81 17.83
N ASN A 751 32.44 -4.09 17.19
CA ASN A 751 32.95 -4.42 15.85
C ASN A 751 31.84 -4.61 14.80
N GLY A 752 30.80 -3.78 14.84
CA GLY A 752 29.66 -3.84 13.94
C GLY A 752 28.56 -4.84 14.31
N THR A 753 28.75 -5.65 15.37
CA THR A 753 27.72 -6.57 15.88
C THR A 753 26.93 -5.92 17.01
N ALA A 754 25.60 -5.90 16.88
CA ALA A 754 24.70 -5.36 17.88
C ALA A 754 24.24 -6.44 18.88
N THR A 755 24.31 -6.16 20.17
CA THR A 755 23.77 -7.01 21.24
C THR A 755 22.81 -6.18 22.12
N PRO A 756 21.52 -6.55 22.19
CA PRO A 756 20.57 -5.91 23.09
C PRO A 756 20.93 -6.15 24.56
N PHE A 757 20.66 -5.17 25.43
CA PHE A 757 20.78 -5.31 26.88
C PHE A 757 19.68 -4.54 27.62
N GLY A 758 19.32 -5.00 28.81
CA GLY A 758 18.17 -4.49 29.56
C GLY A 758 16.82 -5.00 29.03
N ALA A 759 15.73 -4.57 29.67
CA ALA A 759 14.37 -4.93 29.27
C ALA A 759 13.88 -4.04 28.12
N ALA A 760 13.21 -4.63 27.13
CA ALA A 760 12.57 -3.89 26.05
C ALA A 760 11.19 -3.36 26.50
N LEU A 761 10.81 -2.19 26.01
CA LEU A 761 9.49 -1.58 26.24
C LEU A 761 8.74 -1.42 24.91
N SER A 762 7.50 -1.87 24.85
CA SER A 762 6.62 -1.63 23.71
C SER A 762 5.99 -0.24 23.82
N THR A 763 6.00 0.53 22.73
CA THR A 763 5.51 1.91 22.72
C THR A 763 4.84 2.30 21.41
N SER A 764 3.80 3.13 21.51
CA SER A 764 3.17 3.82 20.37
C SER A 764 3.75 5.22 20.13
N ALA A 765 4.80 5.62 20.85
CA ALA A 765 5.37 6.96 20.77
C ALA A 765 6.08 7.24 19.43
N PHE A 766 6.46 6.20 18.67
CA PHE A 766 7.13 6.36 17.39
C PHE A 766 6.14 6.63 16.24
N ARG A 767 5.44 7.76 16.34
CA ARG A 767 4.49 8.27 15.33
C ARG A 767 4.37 9.78 15.41
N GLY A 768 3.92 10.38 14.32
CA GLY A 768 3.87 11.84 14.19
C GLY A 768 5.24 12.46 14.40
N THR A 769 5.28 13.74 14.81
CA THR A 769 6.54 14.35 15.26
C THR A 769 6.87 13.85 16.66
N CYS A 770 7.95 13.05 16.74
CA CYS A 770 8.45 12.47 17.97
C CYS A 770 9.88 12.95 18.27
N THR A 771 10.22 12.99 19.54
CA THR A 771 11.52 13.42 20.04
C THR A 771 12.20 12.25 20.71
N LEU A 772 13.42 11.93 20.25
CA LEU A 772 14.23 10.84 20.77
C LEU A 772 15.50 11.43 21.38
N ARG A 773 15.79 11.10 22.64
CA ARG A 773 16.98 11.53 23.37
C ARG A 773 17.79 10.32 23.81
N VAL A 774 19.09 10.32 23.56
CA VAL A 774 20.05 9.33 24.08
C VAL A 774 21.19 10.08 24.75
N ALA A 775 21.42 9.81 26.03
CA ALA A 775 22.43 10.49 26.83
C ALA A 775 23.33 9.50 27.57
N VAL A 776 24.62 9.81 27.62
CA VAL A 776 25.61 9.13 28.46
C VAL A 776 26.09 10.08 29.54
N SER A 777 26.04 9.63 30.79
CA SER A 777 26.59 10.33 31.96
C SER A 777 27.33 9.34 32.84
N GLY A 778 28.65 9.43 32.90
CA GLY A 778 29.49 8.46 33.58
C GLY A 778 29.28 7.05 33.00
N ASP A 779 28.93 6.10 33.84
CA ASP A 779 28.65 4.70 33.48
C ASP A 779 27.16 4.43 33.18
N GLN A 780 26.35 5.47 32.94
CA GLN A 780 24.92 5.34 32.67
C GLN A 780 24.56 5.79 31.25
N LEU A 781 23.76 4.96 30.57
CA LEU A 781 23.06 5.28 29.33
C LEU A 781 21.58 5.50 29.64
N LEU A 782 21.04 6.64 29.23
CA LEU A 782 19.62 6.99 29.29
C LEU A 782 19.08 7.13 27.86
N ALA A 783 17.92 6.57 27.59
CA ALA A 783 17.21 6.75 26.34
C ALA A 783 15.73 7.09 26.57
N GLU A 784 15.24 8.13 25.91
CA GLU A 784 13.88 8.65 26.06
C GLU A 784 13.23 8.81 24.67
N LEU A 785 11.94 8.51 24.55
CA LEU A 785 11.15 8.73 23.34
C LEU A 785 9.77 9.28 23.72
N THR A 786 9.41 10.43 23.16
CA THR A 786 8.10 11.08 23.36
C THR A 786 7.51 11.53 22.03
N THR A 787 6.21 11.81 21.99
CA THR A 787 5.52 12.30 20.77
C THR A 787 4.54 13.42 21.06
N LYS A 788 4.37 14.30 20.07
CA LYS A 788 3.31 15.33 20.06
C LYS A 788 2.00 14.82 19.46
N ALA A 789 1.97 13.60 18.92
CA ALA A 789 0.76 13.01 18.38
C ALA A 789 -0.28 12.76 19.49
N ALA A 790 -1.56 13.04 19.20
CA ALA A 790 -2.66 12.74 20.11
C ALA A 790 -2.64 11.25 20.50
N ALA A 791 -2.94 10.93 21.76
CA ALA A 791 -3.01 9.56 22.26
C ALA A 791 -3.90 8.69 21.35
N PRO A 792 -3.58 7.40 21.15
CA PRO A 792 -4.45 6.52 20.38
C PRO A 792 -5.79 6.39 21.10
N ASP A 793 -6.90 6.28 20.36
CA ASP A 793 -8.26 6.18 20.92
C ASP A 793 -8.45 4.98 21.87
N LYS A 794 -7.56 3.98 21.80
CA LYS A 794 -7.48 2.85 22.74
C LYS A 794 -6.03 2.61 23.15
N THR A 795 -5.73 2.78 24.44
CA THR A 795 -4.46 2.33 25.02
C THR A 795 -4.46 0.81 25.14
N LYS A 796 -3.51 0.15 24.47
CA LYS A 796 -3.36 -1.31 24.57
C LYS A 796 -2.59 -1.67 25.83
N PRO A 797 -2.99 -2.71 26.57
CA PRO A 797 -2.21 -3.21 27.70
C PRO A 797 -0.75 -3.49 27.29
N GLY A 798 0.21 -2.96 28.05
CA GLY A 798 1.64 -3.15 27.80
C GLY A 798 2.27 -2.23 26.75
N VAL A 799 1.50 -1.34 26.10
CA VAL A 799 2.03 -0.35 25.15
C VAL A 799 2.09 1.03 25.81
N LEU A 800 3.30 1.55 26.02
CA LEU A 800 3.53 2.81 26.72
C LEU A 800 3.43 4.03 25.78
N PRO A 801 2.89 5.17 26.26
CA PRO A 801 2.79 6.41 25.48
C PRO A 801 4.14 7.13 25.30
N GLU A 802 5.12 6.75 26.12
CA GLU A 802 6.49 7.26 26.11
C GLU A 802 7.46 6.15 26.53
N VAL A 803 8.74 6.34 26.24
CA VAL A 803 9.81 5.42 26.66
C VAL A 803 10.80 6.17 27.54
N ARG A 804 11.21 5.50 28.61
CA ARG A 804 12.39 5.85 29.40
C ARG A 804 13.14 4.56 29.75
N LEU A 805 14.30 4.37 29.15
CA LEU A 805 15.19 3.23 29.39
C LEU A 805 16.50 3.70 29.99
N GLN A 806 17.01 2.95 30.96
CA GLN A 806 18.31 3.20 31.56
C GLN A 806 19.10 1.90 31.65
N GLY A 807 20.40 1.97 31.42
CA GLY A 807 21.30 0.84 31.54
C GLY A 807 22.69 1.26 31.96
N ARG A 808 23.37 0.38 32.71
CA ARG A 808 24.77 0.57 33.09
C ARG A 808 25.67 0.14 31.92
N ILE A 809 26.64 0.97 31.58
CA ILE A 809 27.56 0.75 30.46
C ILE A 809 29.01 0.92 30.92
N LYS A 810 29.95 0.35 30.17
CA LYS A 810 31.37 0.69 30.29
C LYS A 810 31.67 1.83 29.30
N PRO A 811 32.05 3.03 29.76
CA PRO A 811 32.31 4.14 28.86
C PRO A 811 33.34 3.78 27.78
N LEU A 812 33.03 4.10 26.53
CA LEU A 812 33.92 3.89 25.40
C LEU A 812 34.61 5.21 25.02
N ALA A 813 35.78 5.08 24.37
CA ALA A 813 36.54 6.22 23.88
C ALA A 813 35.90 6.89 22.64
N GLY A 814 34.89 6.25 22.04
CA GLY A 814 34.17 6.79 20.89
C GLY A 814 33.52 8.13 21.21
N ARG A 815 33.61 9.05 20.26
CA ARG A 815 33.14 10.44 20.41
C ARG A 815 32.02 10.77 19.44
N GLY A 816 31.79 9.91 18.45
CA GLY A 816 30.82 10.13 17.41
C GLY A 816 29.40 9.81 17.82
N LEU A 817 28.52 10.05 16.87
CA LEU A 817 27.11 9.73 16.92
C LEU A 817 26.68 9.13 15.59
N GLY A 818 25.50 8.49 15.58
CA GLY A 818 25.03 7.86 14.37
C GLY A 818 23.56 7.48 14.33
N ILE A 819 23.11 7.21 13.11
CA ILE A 819 21.87 6.50 12.81
C ILE A 819 22.22 5.29 11.94
N GLY A 820 21.84 4.10 12.40
CA GLY A 820 21.80 2.89 11.59
C GLY A 820 20.36 2.57 11.22
N TYR A 821 20.00 2.69 9.94
CA TYR A 821 18.62 2.55 9.49
C TYR A 821 18.40 1.28 8.66
N HIS A 822 17.47 0.44 9.10
CA HIS A 822 17.04 -0.79 8.42
C HIS A 822 15.51 -0.93 8.50
N GLY A 823 14.78 0.15 8.25
CA GLY A 823 13.35 0.25 8.54
C GLY A 823 12.41 -0.20 7.41
N GLY A 824 12.90 -0.26 6.16
CA GLY A 824 12.11 -0.60 4.98
C GLY A 824 11.01 0.40 4.58
N SER A 825 10.57 1.28 5.48
CA SER A 825 9.61 2.38 5.26
C SER A 825 10.18 3.65 5.89
N PRO A 826 10.49 4.72 5.12
CA PRO A 826 11.31 5.85 5.60
C PRO A 826 10.87 6.52 6.91
N THR A 827 11.85 7.14 7.59
CA THR A 827 11.66 7.99 8.77
C THR A 827 12.42 9.28 8.55
N MET A 828 11.71 10.41 8.51
CA MET A 828 12.33 11.73 8.34
C MET A 828 13.09 12.14 9.59
N VAL A 829 14.32 12.61 9.43
CA VAL A 829 15.09 13.31 10.47
C VAL A 829 14.98 14.80 10.20
N ARG A 830 14.28 15.53 11.07
CA ARG A 830 14.07 16.97 10.92
C ARG A 830 15.16 17.80 11.58
N ARG A 831 15.71 17.29 12.68
CA ARG A 831 16.74 17.98 13.45
C ARG A 831 17.57 16.99 14.25
N ILE A 832 18.86 17.28 14.34
CA ILE A 832 19.76 16.69 15.33
C ILE A 832 20.36 17.82 16.19
N ARG A 833 20.42 17.58 17.50
CA ARG A 833 21.22 18.34 18.45
C ARG A 833 22.11 17.36 19.21
N ALA A 834 23.42 17.56 19.15
CA ALA A 834 24.37 16.77 19.93
C ALA A 834 25.30 17.67 20.74
N GLU A 835 25.50 17.32 21.99
CA GLU A 835 26.31 18.08 22.94
C GLU A 835 27.31 17.17 23.66
N TRP A 836 28.58 17.56 23.64
CA TRP A 836 29.64 16.91 24.40
C TRP A 836 29.85 17.67 25.70
N LYS A 837 29.69 16.98 26.84
CA LYS A 837 29.79 17.59 28.16
C LYS A 837 31.16 17.26 28.74
N ASN A 838 31.91 18.27 29.18
CA ASN A 838 33.13 18.02 29.92
C ASN A 838 32.78 17.27 31.22
N LEU A 839 33.64 16.34 31.63
CA LEU A 839 33.69 15.90 33.02
C LEU A 839 34.24 17.07 33.85
N GLN A 840 33.39 18.03 34.20
CA GLN A 840 33.71 18.99 35.26
C GLN A 840 32.98 18.54 36.52
N GLY A 841 33.75 18.04 37.49
CA GLY A 841 33.27 17.70 38.83
C GLY A 841 33.54 16.26 39.26
N LEU A 842 34.80 15.89 39.46
CA LEU A 842 35.25 15.10 40.60
C LEU A 842 36.60 15.67 41.06
#